data_AF-A0A7K6PWW2-F1
#
_entry.id   AF-A0A7K6PWW2-F1
#
_cell.length_a   1.000
_cell.length_b   1.000
_cell.length_c   1.000
_cell.angle_alpha   90.00
_cell.angle_beta   90.00
_cell.angle_gamma   90.00
#
_symmetry.space_group_name_H-M   'P 1'
#
loop_
_entity.id
_entity.type
_entity.pdbx_description
1 polymer ?
#
loop_
_entity_poly.entity_id
_entity_poly.type
_entity_poly.pdbx_seq_one_letter_code
_entity_poly.pdbx_strand_id
1 'polypeptide(L)'
;LDVSMDTWSYFHACLVSIWLHRFYVYSAVAFGISLWIVVQIATTRTKRKKSHGNPASSEGTADKLGNGCAPPQAQEVHVAGVKIFYGSQTGTAKRFARALAEAVTSLNLPVEVINMGDYDPEDGLSEETHSRNICVFLVATYTEGQPPESAAWFCKWLEEAANDFRVGKSFLQGLRYAVFGLGNSAYVDHYNTVGRRMDRWLWMLSASRIMTRAEGDCNVAQSKHGSIEADFEAWKAKFLTRLQALCRGEKKPCTGKCKKEKCKSSGKQSKESSDHEYGTSEHENTEAEELFETSSEEEAGGTDSVVDVEDLGDIMGHMKKAKVLLLEGVWNGQVLVTEQAKLNCLMNFALFSGYKLIGSHSGVKLCRWTKSMLRGRGGCYKHTFYGIESHRCMEATPSLACANKCVFCWRHHTNPVGTEWRWKMDQPEVILQEAIENHQNMIKQFKGVSGVKAARLEEALMVKHCALSLVGEPIMYPQINRFVRLLHQHGISTFLVTNAQFPEEIRRLEPVTQLYVSVDASTKESLRRIDRPLFKDFWQRFLDSLKALAEKQQRTVYRLTLVKAWNVDELKAYADLISLGKPDFIEVKGVTYCGESSASSLTMANVPWHGEVVSFVQELARLLPDYGIACEHEHSNCVLMAHSKVRLLG
;
A
#
# COMPACT_ATOMS: atom_id res chain seq x y z
N LEU A 1 13.78 -36.31 76.46
CA LEU A 1 13.95 -37.68 75.93
C LEU A 1 13.35 -37.67 74.54
N ASP A 2 14.21 -37.91 73.56
CA ASP A 2 14.00 -37.46 72.19
C ASP A 2 13.24 -38.48 71.35
N VAL A 3 12.30 -37.96 70.54
CA VAL A 3 11.65 -38.69 69.43
C VAL A 3 11.56 -37.80 68.17
N SER A 4 12.06 -36.56 68.23
CA SER A 4 11.88 -35.55 67.17
C SER A 4 13.04 -35.44 66.17
N MET A 5 14.18 -36.09 66.40
CA MET A 5 15.40 -35.92 65.57
C MET A 5 15.55 -36.95 64.45
N ASP A 6 15.02 -38.18 64.59
CA ASP A 6 15.28 -39.26 63.63
C ASP A 6 14.52 -39.12 62.30
N THR A 7 13.32 -38.54 62.31
CA THR A 7 12.49 -38.37 61.11
C THR A 7 13.13 -37.42 60.09
N TRP A 8 13.81 -36.36 60.55
CA TRP A 8 14.49 -35.40 59.68
C TRP A 8 15.71 -36.02 58.99
N SER A 9 16.43 -36.90 59.72
CA SER A 9 17.58 -37.64 59.19
C SER A 9 17.17 -38.56 58.03
N TYR A 10 16.06 -39.29 58.18
CA TYR A 10 15.52 -40.17 57.14
C TYR A 10 15.13 -39.44 55.85
N PHE A 11 14.49 -38.26 55.98
CA PHE A 11 14.15 -37.43 54.81
C PHE A 11 15.39 -36.87 54.10
N HIS A 12 16.41 -36.43 54.85
CA HIS A 12 17.67 -36.00 54.25
C HIS A 12 18.40 -37.15 53.54
N ALA A 13 18.44 -38.35 54.13
CA ALA A 13 19.03 -39.53 53.50
C ALA A 13 18.34 -39.89 52.18
N CYS A 14 16.99 -39.85 52.14
CA CYS A 14 16.23 -40.06 50.91
C CYS A 14 16.53 -39.00 49.84
N LEU A 15 16.56 -37.71 50.21
CA LEU A 15 16.84 -36.62 49.26
C LEU A 15 18.28 -36.70 48.70
N VAL A 16 19.27 -37.03 49.53
CA VAL A 16 20.66 -37.23 49.08
C VAL A 16 20.79 -38.46 48.19
N SER A 17 20.09 -39.56 48.49
CA SER A 17 20.05 -40.75 47.64
C SER A 17 19.43 -40.46 46.26
N ILE A 18 18.30 -39.74 46.22
CA ILE A 18 17.66 -39.30 44.97
C ILE A 18 18.59 -38.38 44.17
N TRP A 19 19.36 -37.50 44.84
CA TRP A 19 20.31 -36.60 44.18
C TRP A 19 21.54 -37.33 43.62
N LEU A 20 22.05 -38.35 44.31
CA LEU A 20 23.12 -39.23 43.82
C LEU A 20 22.66 -40.06 42.61
N HIS A 21 21.46 -40.66 42.68
CA HIS A 21 20.90 -41.47 41.60
C HIS A 21 20.18 -40.66 40.51
N ARG A 22 20.23 -39.32 40.53
CA ARG A 22 19.52 -38.43 39.59
C ARG A 22 19.73 -38.80 38.12
N PHE A 23 20.92 -39.27 37.75
CA PHE A 23 21.25 -39.65 36.36
C PHE A 23 20.44 -40.88 35.90
N TYR A 24 20.26 -41.86 36.78
CA TYR A 24 19.40 -43.02 36.53
C TYR A 24 17.92 -42.64 36.48
N VAL A 25 17.47 -41.73 37.36
CA VAL A 25 16.09 -41.22 37.35
C VAL A 25 15.79 -40.51 36.02
N TYR A 26 16.66 -39.60 35.57
CA TYR A 26 16.50 -38.94 34.28
C TYR A 26 16.59 -39.91 33.09
N SER A 27 17.46 -40.92 33.15
CA SER A 27 17.56 -41.96 32.11
C SER A 27 16.27 -42.80 32.01
N ALA A 28 15.68 -43.19 33.15
CA ALA A 28 14.43 -43.93 33.19
C ALA A 28 13.24 -43.10 32.66
N VAL A 29 13.16 -41.82 33.02
CA VAL A 29 12.14 -40.89 32.51
C VAL A 29 12.30 -40.67 31.00
N ALA A 30 13.52 -40.44 30.51
CA ALA A 30 13.79 -40.29 29.08
C ALA A 30 13.44 -41.55 28.28
N PHE A 31 13.72 -42.74 28.82
CA PHE A 31 13.33 -44.01 28.20
C PHE A 31 11.81 -44.20 28.18
N GLY A 32 11.10 -43.85 29.26
CA GLY A 32 9.64 -43.89 29.33
C GLY A 32 8.97 -42.96 28.31
N ILE A 33 9.47 -41.72 28.17
CA ILE A 33 9.00 -40.75 27.16
C ILE A 33 9.27 -41.28 25.75
N SER A 34 10.45 -41.85 25.51
CA SER A 34 10.82 -42.44 24.21
C SER A 34 9.90 -43.60 23.83
N LEU A 35 9.59 -44.50 24.78
CA LEU A 35 8.68 -45.62 24.58
C LEU A 35 7.24 -45.13 24.28
N TRP A 36 6.78 -44.10 24.99
CA TRP A 36 5.46 -43.49 24.76
C TRP A 36 5.34 -42.88 23.36
N ILE A 37 6.38 -42.19 22.88
CA ILE A 37 6.45 -41.65 21.50
C ILE A 37 6.38 -42.77 20.46
N VAL A 38 7.10 -43.89 20.67
CA VAL A 38 7.05 -45.06 19.77
C VAL A 38 5.65 -45.67 19.73
N VAL A 39 4.94 -45.77 20.86
CA VAL A 39 3.55 -46.26 20.93
C VAL A 39 2.58 -45.32 20.19
N GLN A 40 2.75 -44.00 20.29
CA GLN A 40 1.95 -43.03 19.52
C GLN A 40 2.19 -43.16 18.00
N ILE A 41 3.44 -43.39 17.57
CA ILE A 41 3.76 -43.61 16.15
C ILE A 41 3.20 -44.95 15.64
N ALA A 42 3.19 -46.01 16.47
CA ALA A 42 2.61 -47.31 16.10
C ALA A 42 1.07 -47.26 15.97
N THR A 43 0.39 -46.60 16.91
CA THR A 43 -1.08 -46.49 16.93
C THR A 43 -1.63 -45.56 15.85
N THR A 44 -0.92 -44.48 15.50
CA THR A 44 -1.28 -43.62 14.36
C THR A 44 -1.07 -44.32 13.01
N ARG A 45 0.02 -45.10 12.85
CA ARG A 45 0.26 -45.90 11.63
C ARG A 45 -0.79 -47.00 11.41
N THR A 46 -1.30 -47.64 12.46
CA THR A 46 -2.37 -48.64 12.34
C THR A 46 -3.72 -48.03 12.00
N LYS A 47 -4.10 -46.88 12.58
CA LYS A 47 -5.31 -46.14 12.17
C LYS A 47 -5.28 -45.74 10.69
N ARG A 48 -4.14 -45.26 10.18
CA ARG A 48 -3.98 -44.81 8.78
C ARG A 48 -4.05 -45.93 7.73
N LYS A 49 -4.01 -47.21 8.14
CA LYS A 49 -4.11 -48.38 7.23
C LYS A 49 -5.54 -48.90 7.05
N LYS A 50 -6.55 -48.31 7.70
CA LYS A 50 -7.92 -48.85 7.78
C LYS A 50 -9.02 -48.02 7.07
N SER A 51 -8.65 -46.96 6.32
CA SER A 51 -9.60 -46.01 5.72
C SER A 51 -9.48 -45.85 4.19
N HIS A 52 -9.04 -46.90 3.48
CA HIS A 52 -9.11 -46.98 2.02
C HIS A 52 -9.75 -48.32 1.63
N GLY A 53 -11.02 -48.26 1.24
CA GLY A 53 -11.81 -49.34 0.66
C GLY A 53 -12.98 -48.72 -0.10
N ASN A 54 -13.22 -49.16 -1.33
CA ASN A 54 -14.30 -48.66 -2.18
C ASN A 54 -15.66 -49.21 -1.74
N PRO A 55 -16.75 -48.58 -2.18
CA PRO A 55 -17.74 -49.31 -2.98
C PRO A 55 -17.97 -48.66 -4.36
N ALA A 56 -18.77 -49.30 -5.22
CA ALA A 56 -19.03 -48.87 -6.60
C ALA A 56 -20.49 -49.12 -7.05
N SER A 57 -20.81 -48.60 -8.24
CA SER A 57 -21.85 -49.03 -9.21
C SER A 57 -23.35 -49.02 -8.86
N SER A 58 -24.08 -48.08 -9.47
CA SER A 58 -25.29 -48.27 -10.33
C SER A 58 -25.39 -46.98 -11.20
N GLU A 59 -25.53 -46.96 -12.53
CA GLU A 59 -26.59 -47.50 -13.42
C GLU A 59 -27.99 -46.91 -13.13
N GLY A 60 -28.73 -46.28 -14.06
CA GLY A 60 -28.46 -45.79 -15.44
C GLY A 60 -29.01 -44.35 -15.60
N THR A 61 -29.38 -43.78 -16.75
CA THR A 61 -29.45 -44.23 -18.17
C THR A 61 -29.32 -42.97 -19.05
N ALA A 62 -28.88 -43.08 -20.31
CA ALA A 62 -28.78 -41.94 -21.22
C ALA A 62 -30.04 -41.74 -22.06
N ASP A 63 -30.35 -40.48 -22.43
CA ASP A 63 -31.22 -40.19 -23.56
C ASP A 63 -30.80 -38.87 -24.27
N LYS A 64 -31.25 -38.67 -25.52
CA LYS A 64 -30.91 -37.54 -26.39
C LYS A 64 -32.16 -36.84 -26.91
N LEU A 65 -32.19 -35.51 -26.85
CA LEU A 65 -32.75 -34.68 -27.92
C LEU A 65 -32.03 -33.31 -27.95
N GLY A 66 -32.24 -32.51 -29.00
CA GLY A 66 -31.48 -31.29 -29.24
C GLY A 66 -32.28 -30.15 -29.87
N ASN A 67 -31.54 -29.18 -30.42
CA ASN A 67 -31.96 -27.84 -30.86
C ASN A 67 -32.32 -26.86 -29.71
N GLY A 68 -31.95 -25.58 -29.77
CA GLY A 68 -31.00 -24.96 -30.71
C GLY A 68 -31.26 -23.49 -31.00
N CYS A 69 -30.44 -22.61 -30.44
CA CYS A 69 -30.19 -21.27 -31.00
C CYS A 69 -28.81 -20.79 -30.52
N ALA A 70 -27.89 -20.50 -31.45
CA ALA A 70 -26.55 -20.02 -31.12
C ALA A 70 -26.49 -18.50 -31.30
N PRO A 71 -25.96 -17.72 -30.33
CA PRO A 71 -25.61 -16.33 -30.56
C PRO A 71 -24.45 -16.24 -31.58
N PRO A 72 -24.26 -15.08 -32.25
CA PRO A 72 -23.17 -14.91 -33.20
C PRO A 72 -21.81 -15.16 -32.55
N GLN A 73 -20.95 -15.94 -33.22
CA GLN A 73 -19.56 -16.09 -32.78
C GLN A 73 -18.82 -14.77 -33.02
N ALA A 74 -18.53 -14.04 -31.94
CA ALA A 74 -17.61 -12.92 -31.99
C ALA A 74 -16.22 -13.41 -32.42
N GLN A 75 -15.62 -12.78 -33.43
CA GLN A 75 -14.23 -13.07 -33.80
C GLN A 75 -13.30 -12.73 -32.63
N GLU A 76 -12.39 -13.65 -32.27
CA GLU A 76 -11.42 -13.37 -31.21
C GLU A 76 -10.39 -12.33 -31.68
N VAL A 77 -10.60 -11.07 -31.30
CA VAL A 77 -9.65 -9.98 -31.58
C VAL A 77 -8.36 -10.22 -30.78
N HIS A 78 -7.36 -10.80 -31.44
CA HIS A 78 -6.05 -11.11 -30.86
C HIS A 78 -5.10 -9.90 -30.78
N VAL A 79 -5.35 -8.84 -31.56
CA VAL A 79 -4.66 -7.55 -31.55
C VAL A 79 -5.71 -6.46 -31.78
N ALA A 80 -5.84 -5.50 -30.87
CA ALA A 80 -6.82 -4.43 -30.99
C ALA A 80 -6.27 -3.22 -31.79
N GLY A 81 -4.99 -2.90 -31.63
CA GLY A 81 -4.31 -1.77 -32.27
C GLY A 81 -2.81 -1.72 -31.97
N VAL A 82 -2.15 -0.66 -32.43
CA VAL A 82 -0.71 -0.44 -32.24
C VAL A 82 -0.44 1.00 -31.77
N LYS A 83 0.35 1.17 -30.71
CA LYS A 83 0.81 2.50 -30.26
C LYS A 83 2.30 2.65 -30.50
N ILE A 84 2.71 3.74 -31.15
CA ILE A 84 4.08 3.98 -31.60
C ILE A 84 4.64 5.21 -30.88
N PHE A 85 5.47 4.97 -29.88
CA PHE A 85 6.14 5.97 -29.07
C PHE A 85 7.49 6.34 -29.68
N TYR A 86 7.80 7.64 -29.79
CA TYR A 86 9.10 8.11 -30.27
C TYR A 86 9.80 9.06 -29.29
N GLY A 87 11.13 8.96 -29.25
CA GLY A 87 12.03 9.87 -28.55
C GLY A 87 13.12 10.38 -29.49
N SER A 88 13.22 11.69 -29.70
CA SER A 88 14.10 12.26 -30.73
C SER A 88 14.47 13.73 -30.48
N GLN A 89 15.76 14.06 -30.61
CA GLN A 89 16.24 15.46 -30.65
C GLN A 89 16.18 16.04 -32.07
N THR A 90 16.71 15.29 -33.05
CA THR A 90 16.83 15.73 -34.47
C THR A 90 15.65 15.30 -35.36
N GLY A 91 14.63 14.66 -34.80
CA GLY A 91 13.42 14.24 -35.52
C GLY A 91 13.51 12.91 -36.29
N THR A 92 14.67 12.27 -36.39
CA THR A 92 14.85 11.00 -37.13
C THR A 92 13.89 9.89 -36.64
N ALA A 93 13.74 9.73 -35.32
CA ALA A 93 12.83 8.73 -34.75
C ALA A 93 11.35 9.11 -34.96
N LYS A 94 11.02 10.41 -34.99
CA LYS A 94 9.67 10.93 -35.30
C LYS A 94 9.29 10.67 -36.76
N ARG A 95 10.24 10.79 -37.69
CA ARG A 95 10.09 10.40 -39.11
C ARG A 95 9.84 8.89 -39.25
N PHE A 96 10.64 8.07 -38.56
CA PHE A 96 10.47 6.61 -38.56
C PHE A 96 9.15 6.15 -37.92
N ALA A 97 8.68 6.82 -36.87
CA ALA A 97 7.40 6.52 -36.24
C ALA A 97 6.21 6.75 -37.19
N ARG A 98 6.23 7.85 -37.98
CA ARG A 98 5.24 8.11 -39.03
C ARG A 98 5.29 7.07 -40.15
N ALA A 99 6.48 6.77 -40.67
CA ALA A 99 6.67 5.76 -41.71
C ALA A 99 6.29 4.34 -41.27
N LEU A 100 6.36 4.03 -39.96
CA LEU A 100 5.81 2.80 -39.40
C LEU A 100 4.28 2.86 -39.28
N ALA A 101 3.72 3.99 -38.84
CA ALA A 101 2.27 4.15 -38.70
C ALA A 101 1.54 3.98 -40.03
N GLU A 102 2.00 4.63 -41.09
CA GLU A 102 1.48 4.48 -42.46
C GLU A 102 1.48 3.00 -42.92
N ALA A 103 2.53 2.25 -42.55
CA ALA A 103 2.67 0.84 -42.86
C ALA A 103 1.87 -0.11 -41.94
N VAL A 104 1.32 0.38 -40.83
CA VAL A 104 0.38 -0.35 -39.97
C VAL A 104 -1.07 -0.02 -40.34
N THR A 105 -1.38 1.23 -40.69
CA THR A 105 -2.70 1.64 -41.19
C THR A 105 -3.10 0.84 -42.44
N SER A 106 -2.16 0.56 -43.33
CA SER A 106 -2.39 -0.29 -44.53
C SER A 106 -2.67 -1.78 -44.22
N LEU A 107 -2.53 -2.20 -42.96
CA LEU A 107 -2.96 -3.52 -42.46
C LEU A 107 -4.36 -3.47 -41.80
N ASN A 108 -5.09 -2.36 -41.92
CA ASN A 108 -6.40 -2.11 -41.30
C ASN A 108 -6.42 -2.24 -39.77
N LEU A 109 -5.30 -1.90 -39.11
CA LEU A 109 -5.22 -1.79 -37.65
C LEU A 109 -5.24 -0.31 -37.24
N PRO A 110 -5.97 0.06 -36.16
CA PRO A 110 -5.87 1.41 -35.62
C PRO A 110 -4.47 1.63 -35.05
N VAL A 111 -3.89 2.79 -35.37
CA VAL A 111 -2.52 3.15 -34.98
C VAL A 111 -2.47 4.57 -34.42
N GLU A 112 -1.71 4.73 -33.34
CA GLU A 112 -1.49 6.01 -32.67
C GLU A 112 0.02 6.32 -32.64
N VAL A 113 0.40 7.57 -32.88
CA VAL A 113 1.81 8.02 -32.87
C VAL A 113 2.00 9.06 -31.79
N ILE A 114 2.79 8.70 -30.77
CA ILE A 114 2.87 9.39 -29.49
C ILE A 114 4.31 9.86 -29.26
N ASN A 115 4.48 11.09 -28.78
CA ASN A 115 5.76 11.61 -28.32
C ASN A 115 6.02 11.11 -26.89
N MET A 116 7.21 10.58 -26.59
CA MET A 116 7.51 10.07 -25.24
C MET A 116 7.50 11.17 -24.15
N GLY A 117 7.67 12.44 -24.53
CA GLY A 117 7.58 13.58 -23.62
C GLY A 117 6.16 14.11 -23.36
N ASP A 118 5.20 13.79 -24.23
CA ASP A 118 3.80 14.28 -24.12
C ASP A 118 2.87 13.19 -23.53
N TYR A 119 3.43 12.14 -22.93
CA TYR A 119 2.69 10.93 -22.53
C TYR A 119 3.07 10.48 -21.12
N ASP A 120 2.07 10.23 -20.28
CA ASP A 120 2.27 9.67 -18.95
C ASP A 120 2.38 8.13 -19.03
N PRO A 121 3.52 7.53 -18.67
CA PRO A 121 3.70 6.08 -18.71
C PRO A 121 3.02 5.33 -17.55
N GLU A 122 2.67 5.97 -16.44
CA GLU A 122 2.17 5.28 -15.23
C GLU A 122 0.72 4.80 -15.42
N ASP A 123 -0.18 5.75 -15.71
CA ASP A 123 -1.57 5.45 -16.08
C ASP A 123 -1.61 4.83 -17.50
N GLY A 124 -0.89 5.42 -18.45
CA GLY A 124 -0.95 5.03 -19.86
C GLY A 124 -0.53 3.58 -20.13
N LEU A 125 0.64 3.13 -19.67
CA LEU A 125 1.10 1.77 -19.97
C LEU A 125 0.36 0.69 -19.18
N SER A 126 -0.27 1.05 -18.05
CA SER A 126 -1.03 0.10 -17.24
C SER A 126 -2.40 -0.22 -17.88
N GLU A 127 -3.07 0.76 -18.50
CA GLU A 127 -4.22 0.50 -19.39
C GLU A 127 -3.84 -0.43 -20.57
N GLU A 128 -2.67 -0.21 -21.17
CA GLU A 128 -2.20 -1.01 -22.31
C GLU A 128 -1.85 -2.49 -21.98
N THR A 129 -1.83 -2.88 -20.71
CA THR A 129 -1.79 -4.30 -20.34
C THR A 129 -3.09 -5.04 -20.63
N HIS A 130 -4.22 -4.33 -20.61
CA HIS A 130 -5.57 -4.89 -20.79
C HIS A 130 -6.11 -4.71 -22.22
N SER A 131 -5.70 -3.64 -22.91
CA SER A 131 -6.20 -3.22 -24.23
C SER A 131 -6.03 -4.25 -25.36
N ARG A 132 -5.13 -5.22 -25.21
CA ARG A 132 -4.61 -6.09 -26.29
C ARG A 132 -3.96 -5.30 -27.44
N ASN A 133 -3.43 -4.11 -27.20
CA ASN A 133 -2.60 -3.41 -28.19
C ASN A 133 -1.19 -4.03 -28.28
N ILE A 134 -0.35 -3.41 -29.12
CA ILE A 134 1.08 -3.65 -29.20
C ILE A 134 1.79 -2.29 -29.15
N CYS A 135 2.71 -2.13 -28.19
CA CYS A 135 3.47 -0.89 -28.00
C CYS A 135 4.83 -0.97 -28.70
N VAL A 136 5.19 0.07 -29.44
CA VAL A 136 6.42 0.14 -30.21
C VAL A 136 7.22 1.35 -29.76
N PHE A 137 8.49 1.14 -29.40
CA PHE A 137 9.35 2.19 -28.86
C PHE A 137 10.51 2.48 -29.81
N LEU A 138 10.55 3.72 -30.34
CA LEU A 138 11.57 4.24 -31.25
C LEU A 138 12.37 5.35 -30.55
N VAL A 139 13.48 4.99 -29.90
CA VAL A 139 14.22 5.90 -29.02
C VAL A 139 15.66 6.13 -29.51
N ALA A 140 16.06 7.40 -29.59
CA ALA A 140 17.45 7.77 -29.84
C ALA A 140 18.32 7.70 -28.56
N THR A 141 19.61 7.47 -28.75
CA THR A 141 20.65 7.81 -27.77
C THR A 141 21.25 9.17 -28.14
N TYR A 142 21.54 9.99 -27.15
CA TYR A 142 22.13 11.33 -27.28
C TYR A 142 23.45 11.42 -26.49
N THR A 143 23.91 12.64 -26.19
CA THR A 143 25.16 12.94 -25.45
C THR A 143 25.31 12.11 -24.17
N GLU A 144 26.54 11.66 -23.86
CA GLU A 144 26.89 10.84 -22.69
C GLU A 144 25.98 9.60 -22.47
N GLY A 145 25.47 9.04 -23.57
CA GLY A 145 24.63 7.85 -23.56
C GLY A 145 23.22 8.06 -22.98
N GLN A 146 22.80 9.32 -22.81
CA GLN A 146 21.51 9.73 -22.25
C GLN A 146 20.38 9.71 -23.30
N PRO A 147 19.10 9.63 -22.89
CA PRO A 147 17.96 9.88 -23.78
C PRO A 147 17.95 11.33 -24.30
N PRO A 148 17.33 11.59 -25.47
CA PRO A 148 16.95 12.94 -25.86
C PRO A 148 15.93 13.51 -24.87
N GLU A 149 15.83 14.82 -24.80
CA GLU A 149 14.92 15.55 -23.90
C GLU A 149 13.47 15.05 -24.02
N SER A 150 13.00 14.86 -25.25
CA SER A 150 11.68 14.32 -25.60
C SER A 150 11.43 12.85 -25.21
N ALA A 151 12.38 12.19 -24.54
CA ALA A 151 12.19 10.88 -23.90
C ALA A 151 12.85 10.80 -22.51
N ALA A 152 13.41 11.89 -21.98
CA ALA A 152 14.15 11.87 -20.72
C ALA A 152 13.27 11.45 -19.54
N TRP A 153 12.05 12.00 -19.46
CA TRP A 153 11.05 11.60 -18.47
C TRP A 153 10.67 10.11 -18.60
N PHE A 154 10.26 9.68 -19.80
CA PHE A 154 9.81 8.31 -20.05
C PHE A 154 10.89 7.26 -19.76
N CYS A 155 12.14 7.54 -20.14
CA CYS A 155 13.27 6.66 -19.85
C CYS A 155 13.62 6.64 -18.36
N LYS A 156 13.59 7.80 -17.69
CA LYS A 156 13.82 7.88 -16.23
C LYS A 156 12.74 7.13 -15.45
N TRP A 157 11.46 7.32 -15.80
CA TRP A 157 10.35 6.59 -15.18
C TRP A 157 10.50 5.07 -15.37
N LEU A 158 10.94 4.59 -16.55
CA LEU A 158 11.22 3.16 -16.75
C LEU A 158 12.43 2.68 -15.94
N GLU A 159 13.47 3.51 -15.76
CA GLU A 159 14.63 3.19 -14.93
C GLU A 159 14.25 3.09 -13.45
N GLU A 160 13.45 4.03 -12.96
CA GLU A 160 12.90 4.04 -11.62
C GLU A 160 11.99 2.81 -11.45
N ALA A 161 10.88 2.71 -12.20
CA ALA A 161 9.90 1.64 -12.09
C ALA A 161 10.47 0.20 -12.22
N ALA A 162 11.53 -0.03 -13.02
CA ALA A 162 12.10 -1.37 -13.15
C ALA A 162 13.08 -1.77 -12.02
N ASN A 163 13.66 -0.80 -11.32
CA ASN A 163 14.55 -1.04 -10.17
C ASN A 163 13.81 -0.91 -8.82
N ASP A 164 12.74 -0.12 -8.82
CA ASP A 164 11.72 0.03 -7.78
C ASP A 164 11.14 -1.34 -7.37
N PHE A 165 11.06 -1.58 -6.05
CA PHE A 165 10.59 -2.86 -5.50
C PHE A 165 9.07 -2.89 -5.22
N ARG A 166 8.41 -1.74 -5.31
CA ARG A 166 6.97 -1.51 -5.14
C ARG A 166 6.22 -1.87 -6.41
N VAL A 167 6.80 -1.47 -7.55
CA VAL A 167 6.35 -1.84 -8.89
C VAL A 167 6.60 -3.34 -9.05
N GLY A 168 5.60 -4.12 -8.62
CA GLY A 168 5.67 -5.57 -8.64
C GLY A 168 6.06 -6.04 -10.03
N LYS A 169 6.99 -7.01 -10.13
CA LYS A 169 7.65 -7.36 -11.40
C LYS A 169 6.72 -7.84 -12.52
N SER A 170 5.43 -7.99 -12.23
CA SER A 170 4.30 -8.23 -13.13
C SER A 170 3.56 -6.94 -13.59
N PHE A 171 4.07 -5.73 -13.33
CA PHE A 171 3.33 -4.47 -13.59
C PHE A 171 2.91 -4.30 -15.05
N LEU A 172 3.76 -4.71 -15.99
CA LEU A 172 3.45 -4.72 -17.43
C LEU A 172 3.10 -6.12 -17.95
N GLN A 173 2.65 -7.04 -17.07
CA GLN A 173 2.26 -8.40 -17.43
C GLN A 173 0.98 -8.39 -18.30
N GLY A 174 1.18 -8.48 -19.61
CA GLY A 174 0.12 -8.40 -20.62
C GLY A 174 0.50 -7.45 -21.75
N LEU A 175 1.27 -6.40 -21.43
CA LEU A 175 1.83 -5.47 -22.41
C LEU A 175 2.69 -6.23 -23.43
N ARG A 176 2.42 -6.02 -24.72
CA ARG A 176 3.19 -6.63 -25.82
C ARG A 176 4.01 -5.56 -26.50
N TYR A 177 5.33 -5.74 -26.60
CA TYR A 177 6.21 -4.68 -27.08
C TYR A 177 7.32 -5.06 -28.05
N ALA A 178 7.83 -4.04 -28.76
CA ALA A 178 9.07 -4.06 -29.54
C ALA A 178 9.86 -2.76 -29.31
N VAL A 179 11.20 -2.83 -29.36
CA VAL A 179 12.10 -1.67 -29.24
C VAL A 179 13.05 -1.62 -30.43
N PHE A 180 13.19 -0.45 -31.03
CA PHE A 180 14.23 -0.11 -31.99
C PHE A 180 15.00 1.11 -31.47
N GLY A 181 16.26 0.90 -31.12
CA GLY A 181 17.16 1.98 -30.73
C GLY A 181 17.82 2.64 -31.94
N LEU A 182 17.98 3.96 -31.88
CA LEU A 182 18.81 4.74 -32.80
C LEU A 182 20.09 5.16 -32.08
N GLY A 183 21.25 4.86 -32.66
CA GLY A 183 22.56 5.24 -32.11
C GLY A 183 23.63 5.37 -33.19
N ASN A 184 24.87 5.65 -32.78
CA ASN A 184 26.01 5.78 -33.67
C ASN A 184 27.22 5.07 -33.05
N SER A 185 27.74 4.02 -33.69
CA SER A 185 28.82 3.19 -33.16
C SER A 185 30.20 3.87 -33.13
N ALA A 186 30.33 5.07 -33.71
CA ALA A 186 31.49 5.92 -33.48
C ALA A 186 31.67 6.30 -31.99
N TYR A 187 30.57 6.33 -31.22
CA TYR A 187 30.59 6.53 -29.77
C TYR A 187 30.53 5.15 -29.08
N VAL A 188 31.66 4.46 -29.05
CA VAL A 188 31.76 3.04 -28.66
C VAL A 188 31.11 2.75 -27.29
N ASP A 189 31.44 3.56 -26.28
CA ASP A 189 30.98 3.40 -24.89
C ASP A 189 29.49 3.69 -24.70
N HIS A 190 28.88 4.38 -25.66
CA HIS A 190 27.50 4.88 -25.59
C HIS A 190 26.61 4.38 -26.74
N TYR A 191 27.09 3.42 -27.53
CA TYR A 191 26.33 2.91 -28.67
C TYR A 191 25.01 2.23 -28.25
N ASN A 192 23.89 2.86 -28.62
CA ASN A 192 22.52 2.38 -28.40
C ASN A 192 22.17 2.10 -26.91
N THR A 193 22.81 2.80 -25.96
CA THR A 193 22.59 2.62 -24.51
C THR A 193 21.12 2.75 -24.11
N VAL A 194 20.43 3.77 -24.60
CA VAL A 194 19.05 4.07 -24.20
C VAL A 194 18.10 2.94 -24.63
N GLY A 195 18.17 2.52 -25.90
CA GLY A 195 17.38 1.39 -26.40
C GLY A 195 17.70 0.07 -25.70
N ARG A 196 18.96 -0.15 -25.31
CA ARG A 196 19.40 -1.33 -24.53
C ARG A 196 18.88 -1.32 -23.09
N ARG A 197 18.91 -0.15 -22.43
CA ARG A 197 18.37 0.06 -21.08
C ARG A 197 16.84 -0.10 -21.07
N MET A 198 16.14 0.61 -21.95
CA MET A 198 14.69 0.58 -22.10
C MET A 198 14.14 -0.84 -22.30
N ASP A 199 14.75 -1.61 -23.20
CA ASP A 199 14.39 -3.01 -23.45
C ASP A 199 14.64 -3.92 -22.23
N ARG A 200 15.66 -3.63 -21.41
CA ARG A 200 15.93 -4.33 -20.14
C ARG A 200 14.85 -4.01 -19.11
N TRP A 201 14.53 -2.73 -18.91
CA TRP A 201 13.54 -2.27 -17.93
C TRP A 201 12.13 -2.81 -18.22
N LEU A 202 11.65 -2.69 -19.46
CA LEU A 202 10.37 -3.27 -19.90
C LEU A 202 10.31 -4.79 -19.66
N TRP A 203 11.43 -5.51 -19.82
CA TRP A 203 11.50 -6.95 -19.54
C TRP A 203 11.52 -7.28 -18.05
N MET A 204 12.17 -6.47 -17.21
CA MET A 204 12.16 -6.62 -15.74
C MET A 204 10.74 -6.43 -15.16
N LEU A 205 9.91 -5.62 -15.84
CA LEU A 205 8.48 -5.39 -15.55
C LEU A 205 7.54 -6.46 -16.15
N SER A 206 8.09 -7.58 -16.64
CA SER A 206 7.37 -8.69 -17.31
C SER A 206 6.56 -8.33 -18.55
N ALA A 207 6.87 -7.21 -19.23
CA ALA A 207 6.32 -6.95 -20.55
C ALA A 207 6.79 -8.03 -21.55
N SER A 208 5.91 -8.40 -22.49
CA SER A 208 6.12 -9.48 -23.44
C SER A 208 6.71 -8.99 -24.76
N ARG A 209 8.01 -9.25 -24.97
CA ARG A 209 8.72 -8.98 -26.23
C ARG A 209 8.12 -9.78 -27.38
N ILE A 210 7.53 -9.13 -28.39
CA ILE A 210 7.02 -9.83 -29.59
C ILE A 210 8.18 -10.32 -30.49
N MET A 211 9.29 -9.59 -30.45
CA MET A 211 10.53 -9.85 -31.18
C MET A 211 11.75 -9.34 -30.38
N THR A 212 12.95 -9.69 -30.86
CA THR A 212 14.21 -9.17 -30.32
C THR A 212 14.33 -7.67 -30.57
N ARG A 213 14.88 -6.92 -29.60
CA ARG A 213 15.32 -5.52 -29.79
C ARG A 213 16.20 -5.39 -31.03
N ALA A 214 15.99 -4.32 -31.79
CA ALA A 214 16.91 -3.90 -32.85
C ALA A 214 17.66 -2.61 -32.45
N GLU A 215 18.82 -2.43 -33.08
CA GLU A 215 19.76 -1.34 -32.86
C GLU A 215 20.21 -0.90 -34.25
N GLY A 216 19.75 0.29 -34.67
CA GLY A 216 20.16 0.92 -35.91
C GLY A 216 21.36 1.84 -35.68
N ASP A 217 22.23 1.92 -36.68
CA ASP A 217 23.52 2.62 -36.60
C ASP A 217 23.65 3.73 -37.65
N CYS A 218 23.88 4.97 -37.19
CA CYS A 218 24.22 6.08 -38.07
C CYS A 218 25.61 5.93 -38.71
N ASN A 219 26.49 5.09 -38.17
CA ASN A 219 27.79 4.80 -38.77
C ASN A 219 27.65 3.86 -39.97
N VAL A 220 27.61 4.43 -41.18
CA VAL A 220 27.54 3.72 -42.46
C VAL A 220 28.55 2.56 -42.57
N ALA A 221 29.75 2.68 -41.98
CA ALA A 221 30.80 1.67 -42.05
C ALA A 221 30.63 0.48 -41.08
N GLN A 222 29.68 0.56 -40.13
CA GLN A 222 29.41 -0.48 -39.12
C GLN A 222 27.93 -0.91 -39.05
N SER A 223 27.02 -0.13 -39.67
CA SER A 223 25.62 -0.51 -39.87
C SER A 223 25.49 -1.84 -40.61
N LYS A 224 24.57 -2.68 -40.16
CA LYS A 224 24.38 -4.05 -40.69
C LYS A 224 23.79 -4.07 -42.09
N HIS A 225 23.16 -2.96 -42.50
CA HIS A 225 22.57 -2.80 -43.84
C HIS A 225 23.07 -1.50 -44.53
N GLY A 226 24.15 -0.89 -44.01
CA GLY A 226 24.82 0.29 -44.60
C GLY A 226 24.22 1.66 -44.26
N SER A 227 23.08 1.73 -43.57
CA SER A 227 22.55 2.98 -43.00
C SER A 227 21.50 2.71 -41.91
N ILE A 228 21.23 3.71 -41.07
CA ILE A 228 20.18 3.63 -40.06
C ILE A 228 18.77 3.52 -40.67
N GLU A 229 18.54 4.12 -41.85
CA GLU A 229 17.34 3.91 -42.66
C GLU A 229 17.20 2.45 -43.11
N ALA A 230 18.28 1.83 -43.59
CA ALA A 230 18.25 0.44 -44.05
C ALA A 230 18.11 -0.56 -42.89
N ASP A 231 18.77 -0.31 -41.76
CA ASP A 231 18.56 -1.04 -40.50
C ASP A 231 17.09 -0.94 -40.03
N PHE A 232 16.48 0.25 -40.15
CA PHE A 232 15.08 0.49 -39.80
C PHE A 232 14.11 -0.24 -40.73
N GLU A 233 14.24 -0.12 -42.05
CA GLU A 233 13.35 -0.82 -42.99
C GLU A 233 13.49 -2.35 -42.89
N ALA A 234 14.72 -2.85 -42.71
CA ALA A 234 14.98 -4.27 -42.48
C ALA A 234 14.41 -4.79 -41.14
N TRP A 235 14.15 -3.92 -40.16
CA TRP A 235 13.44 -4.23 -38.93
C TRP A 235 11.91 -4.10 -39.09
N LYS A 236 11.44 -3.02 -39.72
CA LYS A 236 10.03 -2.73 -40.03
C LYS A 236 9.38 -3.85 -40.83
N ALA A 237 10.04 -4.37 -41.86
CA ALA A 237 9.55 -5.54 -42.62
C ALA A 237 9.35 -6.79 -41.74
N LYS A 238 10.28 -7.04 -40.79
CA LYS A 238 10.17 -8.14 -39.81
C LYS A 238 9.07 -7.87 -38.78
N PHE A 239 8.85 -6.60 -38.41
CA PHE A 239 7.80 -6.18 -37.48
C PHE A 239 6.41 -6.41 -38.09
N LEU A 240 6.16 -5.91 -39.30
CA LEU A 240 4.89 -6.09 -40.02
C LEU A 240 4.57 -7.57 -40.24
N THR A 241 5.56 -8.37 -40.64
CA THR A 241 5.42 -9.84 -40.76
C THR A 241 5.01 -10.49 -39.42
N ARG A 242 5.63 -10.06 -38.30
CA ARG A 242 5.29 -10.60 -36.97
C ARG A 242 3.93 -10.11 -36.47
N LEU A 243 3.54 -8.88 -36.80
CA LEU A 243 2.23 -8.30 -36.47
C LEU A 243 1.11 -9.07 -37.15
N GLN A 244 1.22 -9.34 -38.46
CA GLN A 244 0.27 -10.16 -39.21
C GLN A 244 0.09 -11.57 -38.60
N ALA A 245 1.19 -12.23 -38.22
CA ALA A 245 1.14 -13.54 -37.55
C ALA A 245 0.44 -13.46 -36.17
N LEU A 246 0.62 -12.37 -35.42
CA LEU A 246 -0.07 -12.15 -34.14
C LEU A 246 -1.57 -11.89 -34.31
N CYS A 247 -1.98 -11.18 -35.37
CA CYS A 247 -3.40 -11.02 -35.72
C CYS A 247 -4.07 -12.37 -36.05
N ARG A 248 -3.31 -13.34 -36.59
CA ARG A 248 -3.74 -14.73 -36.85
C ARG A 248 -3.64 -15.66 -35.62
N GLY A 249 -3.26 -15.15 -34.46
CA GLY A 249 -3.16 -15.92 -33.22
C GLY A 249 -1.89 -16.78 -33.06
N GLU A 250 -0.91 -16.66 -33.96
CA GLU A 250 0.27 -17.54 -34.02
C GLU A 250 1.27 -17.29 -32.87
N LYS A 251 1.12 -18.09 -31.81
CA LYS A 251 2.08 -18.18 -30.69
C LYS A 251 3.40 -18.81 -31.16
N LYS A 252 4.53 -18.23 -30.73
CA LYS A 252 5.87 -18.74 -31.08
C LYS A 252 6.10 -20.12 -30.44
N PRO A 253 6.57 -21.13 -31.18
CA PRO A 253 7.15 -22.32 -30.58
C PRO A 253 8.48 -21.97 -29.90
N CYS A 254 8.72 -22.48 -28.70
CA CYS A 254 9.97 -22.26 -27.98
C CYS A 254 11.10 -23.09 -28.63
N THR A 255 12.00 -22.43 -29.37
CA THR A 255 13.20 -23.06 -29.94
C THR A 255 14.17 -23.46 -28.82
N GLY A 256 14.11 -24.72 -28.39
CA GLY A 256 14.79 -25.22 -27.20
C GLY A 256 16.32 -25.24 -27.28
N LYS A 257 16.97 -24.16 -26.86
CA LYS A 257 18.42 -24.11 -26.52
C LYS A 257 18.70 -23.48 -25.15
N CYS A 258 17.77 -23.59 -24.20
CA CYS A 258 18.06 -23.30 -22.79
C CYS A 258 18.90 -24.44 -22.20
N LYS A 259 20.11 -24.13 -21.71
CA LYS A 259 20.86 -25.05 -20.85
C LYS A 259 20.06 -25.22 -19.54
N LYS A 260 19.94 -26.45 -19.04
CA LYS A 260 19.43 -26.75 -17.68
C LYS A 260 20.40 -26.10 -16.67
N GLU A 261 20.02 -25.53 -15.54
CA GLU A 261 18.75 -25.44 -14.81
C GLU A 261 18.35 -23.95 -14.57
N LYS A 262 17.29 -23.55 -13.85
CA LYS A 262 16.33 -24.23 -12.96
C LYS A 262 14.89 -23.78 -13.30
N CYS A 263 13.97 -24.74 -13.43
CA CYS A 263 12.52 -24.56 -13.34
C CYS A 263 11.96 -25.80 -12.63
N LYS A 264 11.24 -25.63 -11.50
CA LYS A 264 10.72 -26.75 -10.70
C LYS A 264 9.22 -26.60 -10.41
N SER A 265 8.41 -27.43 -11.07
CA SER A 265 7.17 -27.96 -10.48
C SER A 265 7.52 -29.13 -9.53
N SER A 266 6.61 -29.49 -8.63
CA SER A 266 6.89 -30.42 -7.52
C SER A 266 6.60 -31.89 -7.83
N GLY A 267 7.49 -32.82 -7.44
CA GLY A 267 7.23 -34.27 -7.56
C GLY A 267 8.33 -35.20 -6.98
N LYS A 268 8.16 -35.63 -5.72
CA LYS A 268 8.71 -36.84 -5.03
C LYS A 268 10.17 -37.33 -5.27
N GLN A 269 10.96 -37.23 -4.19
CA GLN A 269 11.86 -38.24 -3.57
C GLN A 269 12.57 -39.32 -4.43
N SER A 270 13.92 -39.39 -4.31
CA SER A 270 14.60 -40.54 -3.65
C SER A 270 16.12 -40.36 -3.40
N LYS A 271 16.55 -40.63 -2.15
CA LYS A 271 17.87 -41.11 -1.66
C LYS A 271 19.17 -40.29 -1.82
N GLU A 272 20.11 -40.61 -0.93
CA GLU A 272 21.45 -40.01 -0.77
C GLU A 272 22.57 -40.76 -1.52
N SER A 273 23.66 -40.06 -1.81
CA SER A 273 25.02 -40.45 -1.37
C SER A 273 25.91 -39.20 -1.27
N SER A 274 27.04 -39.31 -0.56
CA SER A 274 28.03 -38.25 -0.35
C SER A 274 29.04 -38.16 -1.52
N ASP A 275 29.81 -37.06 -1.57
CA ASP A 275 31.23 -37.09 -1.15
C ASP A 275 31.84 -35.66 -1.11
N HIS A 276 33.08 -35.59 -0.61
CA HIS A 276 33.89 -34.40 -0.39
C HIS A 276 34.46 -33.84 -1.75
N GLU A 277 35.19 -32.72 -1.86
CA GLU A 277 36.17 -32.14 -0.92
C GLU A 277 36.42 -30.62 -1.12
N TYR A 278 37.58 -30.14 -0.67
CA TYR A 278 37.89 -28.78 -0.22
C TYR A 278 38.77 -28.01 -1.23
N GLY A 279 38.81 -26.67 -1.16
CA GLY A 279 39.64 -25.84 -2.03
C GLY A 279 39.50 -24.34 -1.74
N THR A 280 40.43 -23.77 -1.00
CA THR A 280 40.34 -22.43 -0.40
C THR A 280 41.48 -21.50 -0.84
N SER A 281 41.14 -20.25 -1.18
CA SER A 281 41.92 -19.03 -0.92
C SER A 281 40.96 -17.82 -1.07
N GLU A 282 40.76 -17.03 -0.02
CA GLU A 282 41.38 -15.70 0.25
C GLU A 282 40.80 -14.60 -0.68
N HIS A 283 40.04 -13.62 -0.18
CA HIS A 283 40.46 -12.40 0.57
C HIS A 283 41.28 -11.43 -0.33
N GLU A 284 41.13 -10.11 -0.26
CA GLU A 284 40.65 -9.24 0.84
C GLU A 284 39.57 -8.21 0.41
N ASN A 285 39.04 -7.45 1.40
CA ASN A 285 38.26 -6.23 1.18
C ASN A 285 39.19 -5.00 1.24
N THR A 286 38.81 -3.89 0.59
CA THR A 286 39.23 -2.55 1.05
C THR A 286 38.12 -1.55 0.75
N GLU A 287 37.75 -0.77 1.76
CA GLU A 287 36.77 0.32 1.67
C GLU A 287 37.48 1.66 1.42
N ALA A 288 36.81 2.58 0.73
CA ALA A 288 37.19 3.99 0.68
C ALA A 288 35.92 4.84 0.50
N GLU A 289 35.74 5.86 1.34
CA GLU A 289 34.68 6.87 1.21
C GLU A 289 35.21 8.11 0.43
N GLU A 290 34.62 9.28 0.69
CA GLU A 290 34.90 10.61 0.13
C GLU A 290 34.30 10.93 -1.26
N LEU A 291 33.76 12.13 -1.54
CA LEU A 291 33.19 13.18 -0.67
C LEU A 291 32.20 14.05 -1.50
N PHE A 292 31.69 15.17 -0.97
CA PHE A 292 30.50 15.88 -1.47
C PHE A 292 30.72 17.41 -1.60
N GLU A 293 30.56 17.98 -2.81
CA GLU A 293 30.28 19.42 -3.10
C GLU A 293 29.59 19.48 -4.50
N THR A 294 28.37 19.99 -4.76
CA THR A 294 27.67 21.28 -4.52
C THR A 294 27.96 22.41 -5.51
N SER A 295 27.07 22.60 -6.51
CA SER A 295 26.65 23.88 -7.11
C SER A 295 25.39 23.61 -7.98
N SER A 296 24.20 24.19 -7.77
CA SER A 296 23.71 25.54 -8.21
C SER A 296 24.10 25.90 -9.65
N GLU A 297 23.23 26.34 -10.59
CA GLU A 297 21.80 26.73 -10.65
C GLU A 297 21.37 26.72 -12.16
N GLU A 298 20.11 26.79 -12.65
CA GLU A 298 18.77 27.04 -12.08
C GLU A 298 17.63 26.44 -12.98
N GLU A 299 16.42 26.25 -12.41
CA GLU A 299 15.04 26.35 -12.98
C GLU A 299 14.48 25.56 -14.21
N ALA A 300 13.13 25.49 -14.23
CA ALA A 300 12.19 24.94 -15.24
C ALA A 300 12.32 23.44 -15.62
N GLY A 301 11.36 22.54 -15.40
CA GLY A 301 9.99 22.63 -14.85
C GLY A 301 8.93 22.22 -15.89
N GLY A 302 8.10 21.20 -15.68
CA GLY A 302 7.95 20.26 -14.55
C GLY A 302 6.75 19.32 -14.79
N THR A 303 6.20 18.70 -13.73
CA THR A 303 4.86 18.02 -13.66
C THR A 303 4.60 16.84 -14.65
N ASP A 304 4.26 15.60 -14.26
CA ASP A 304 3.43 15.14 -13.13
C ASP A 304 4.10 14.00 -12.27
N SER A 305 3.60 13.52 -11.09
CA SER A 305 2.62 12.42 -10.82
C SER A 305 3.00 11.05 -11.43
N VAL A 306 2.69 9.87 -10.85
CA VAL A 306 1.67 9.55 -9.82
C VAL A 306 2.28 9.00 -8.48
N VAL A 307 2.14 7.73 -8.07
CA VAL A 307 2.00 7.33 -6.63
C VAL A 307 3.06 6.36 -6.05
N ASP A 308 3.63 6.75 -4.89
CA ASP A 308 4.52 5.91 -4.08
C ASP A 308 3.76 4.82 -3.28
N VAL A 309 4.21 3.57 -3.38
CA VAL A 309 3.69 2.37 -2.65
C VAL A 309 4.81 1.67 -1.84
N GLU A 310 5.73 2.44 -1.24
CA GLU A 310 6.98 1.90 -0.63
C GLU A 310 6.78 1.26 0.74
N ASP A 311 5.88 1.83 1.56
CA ASP A 311 5.60 1.47 2.95
C ASP A 311 4.90 0.09 3.13
N LEU A 312 5.15 -0.90 2.26
CA LEU A 312 4.56 -2.24 2.32
C LEU A 312 5.53 -3.38 1.99
N GLY A 313 6.40 -3.24 0.99
CA GLY A 313 7.28 -4.31 0.55
C GLY A 313 8.30 -4.73 1.62
N ASP A 314 9.07 -3.76 2.11
CA ASP A 314 10.14 -4.02 3.08
C ASP A 314 9.60 -4.39 4.47
N ILE A 315 8.38 -3.94 4.81
CA ILE A 315 7.70 -4.33 6.05
C ILE A 315 7.55 -5.84 6.12
N MET A 316 7.20 -6.54 5.03
CA MET A 316 7.08 -8.01 5.06
C MET A 316 8.41 -8.74 5.20
N GLY A 317 9.52 -8.15 4.72
CA GLY A 317 10.87 -8.64 4.92
C GLY A 317 11.34 -8.46 6.38
N HIS A 318 11.22 -7.24 6.89
CA HIS A 318 11.61 -6.89 8.26
C HIS A 318 10.70 -7.55 9.31
N MET A 319 9.40 -7.73 9.04
CA MET A 319 8.49 -8.48 9.92
C MET A 319 8.91 -9.95 10.07
N LYS A 320 9.48 -10.58 9.03
CA LYS A 320 10.06 -11.93 9.16
C LYS A 320 11.33 -11.92 10.04
N LYS A 321 12.25 -10.98 9.85
CA LYS A 321 13.47 -10.85 10.70
C LYS A 321 13.12 -10.54 12.17
N ALA A 322 12.25 -9.56 12.41
CA ALA A 322 11.83 -9.16 13.76
C ALA A 322 11.05 -10.27 14.48
N LYS A 323 10.28 -11.08 13.75
CA LYS A 323 9.57 -12.25 14.32
C LYS A 323 10.52 -13.37 14.76
N VAL A 324 11.72 -13.49 14.17
CA VAL A 324 12.76 -14.41 14.66
C VAL A 324 13.33 -13.88 15.99
N LEU A 325 13.75 -12.62 16.03
CA LEU A 325 14.28 -11.97 17.26
C LEU A 325 13.28 -11.99 18.44
N LEU A 326 11.97 -11.88 18.15
CA LEU A 326 10.91 -11.98 19.16
C LEU A 326 10.69 -13.41 19.72
N LEU A 327 11.16 -14.46 19.04
CA LEU A 327 11.01 -15.85 19.49
C LEU A 327 12.18 -16.34 20.35
N GLU A 328 13.38 -15.78 20.17
CA GLU A 328 14.59 -16.15 20.93
C GLU A 328 14.57 -15.60 22.37
N GLY A 329 13.75 -14.58 22.65
CA GLY A 329 13.62 -13.94 23.96
C GLY A 329 12.61 -14.56 24.94
N VAL A 330 11.98 -15.71 24.63
CA VAL A 330 10.87 -16.26 25.43
C VAL A 330 11.16 -17.68 25.94
N TRP A 331 12.12 -17.80 26.85
CA TRP A 331 12.25 -18.94 27.78
C TRP A 331 12.15 -18.44 29.23
N ASN A 332 11.51 -19.24 30.09
CA ASN A 332 11.10 -18.92 31.48
C ASN A 332 10.08 -17.76 31.58
N GLY A 333 8.81 -18.11 31.72
CA GLY A 333 7.69 -17.15 31.70
C GLY A 333 7.47 -16.39 33.01
N GLN A 334 8.03 -15.19 33.13
CA GLN A 334 7.52 -14.08 33.95
C GLN A 334 7.71 -12.76 33.19
N VAL A 335 6.61 -12.12 32.77
CA VAL A 335 6.67 -10.98 31.84
C VAL A 335 6.58 -9.64 32.57
N LEU A 336 7.72 -9.08 32.93
CA LEU A 336 7.87 -7.66 33.29
C LEU A 336 8.15 -6.84 32.02
N VAL A 337 7.10 -6.31 31.38
CA VAL A 337 7.26 -5.40 30.22
C VAL A 337 7.76 -4.03 30.68
N THR A 338 9.07 -3.81 30.57
CA THR A 338 9.71 -2.51 30.85
C THR A 338 9.21 -1.42 29.89
N GLU A 339 9.27 -0.15 30.32
CA GLU A 339 8.84 0.98 29.49
C GLU A 339 9.68 1.10 28.21
N GLN A 340 10.99 0.82 28.30
CA GLN A 340 11.90 0.74 27.17
C GLN A 340 11.40 -0.19 26.05
N ALA A 341 10.84 -1.36 26.40
CA ALA A 341 10.32 -2.30 25.41
C ALA A 341 9.08 -1.77 24.67
N LYS A 342 8.22 -1.00 25.36
CA LYS A 342 7.06 -0.32 24.75
C LYS A 342 7.52 0.79 23.81
N LEU A 343 8.47 1.62 24.25
CA LEU A 343 9.03 2.72 23.46
C LEU A 343 9.77 2.21 22.21
N ASN A 344 10.60 1.17 22.34
CA ASN A 344 11.29 0.56 21.21
C ASN A 344 10.31 -0.03 20.18
N CYS A 345 9.18 -0.60 20.62
CA CYS A 345 8.12 -1.06 19.72
C CYS A 345 7.47 0.13 18.96
N LEU A 346 7.19 1.23 19.66
CA LEU A 346 6.64 2.46 19.07
C LEU A 346 7.60 3.19 18.11
N MET A 347 8.90 3.26 18.41
CA MET A 347 9.88 3.92 17.55
C MET A 347 10.08 3.14 16.25
N ASN A 348 10.22 1.82 16.33
CA ASN A 348 10.22 0.96 15.13
C ASN A 348 8.91 1.13 14.34
N PHE A 349 7.76 1.08 15.03
CA PHE A 349 6.47 1.29 14.38
C PHE A 349 6.40 2.65 13.64
N ALA A 350 6.86 3.74 14.26
CA ALA A 350 6.78 5.08 13.66
C ALA A 350 7.61 5.19 12.38
N LEU A 351 8.81 4.61 12.37
CA LEU A 351 9.67 4.49 11.19
C LEU A 351 8.95 3.72 10.07
N PHE A 352 8.34 2.57 10.37
CA PHE A 352 7.62 1.71 9.40
C PHE A 352 6.31 2.26 8.82
N SER A 353 5.99 3.55 8.98
CA SER A 353 4.77 4.12 8.40
C SER A 353 4.89 5.61 8.05
N GLY A 354 6.10 6.17 8.01
CA GLY A 354 6.31 7.61 7.74
C GLY A 354 5.78 8.53 8.85
N TYR A 355 5.90 8.13 10.12
CA TYR A 355 5.53 8.94 11.29
C TYR A 355 6.79 9.51 11.93
N LYS A 356 6.67 10.72 12.49
CA LYS A 356 7.61 11.20 13.49
C LYS A 356 6.95 11.03 14.86
N LEU A 357 7.56 10.17 15.68
CA LEU A 357 7.16 9.98 17.08
C LEU A 357 7.52 11.25 17.86
N ILE A 358 6.65 11.65 18.77
CA ILE A 358 6.80 12.85 19.60
C ILE A 358 6.68 12.43 21.06
N GLY A 359 7.72 12.73 21.85
CA GLY A 359 7.88 12.15 23.18
C GLY A 359 7.69 10.63 23.21
N SER A 360 6.85 10.16 24.14
CA SER A 360 6.58 8.73 24.38
C SER A 360 5.24 8.22 23.82
N HIS A 361 4.32 9.12 23.47
CA HIS A 361 2.91 8.77 23.21
C HIS A 361 2.23 9.54 22.07
N SER A 362 2.90 10.54 21.49
CA SER A 362 2.36 11.42 20.46
C SER A 362 3.01 11.16 19.10
N GLY A 363 2.47 11.75 18.04
CA GLY A 363 3.14 11.72 16.74
C GLY A 363 2.50 12.62 15.68
N VAL A 364 3.27 12.90 14.64
CA VAL A 364 2.87 13.72 13.48
C VAL A 364 3.23 13.00 12.17
N LYS A 365 2.43 13.24 11.12
CA LYS A 365 2.68 12.78 9.75
C LYS A 365 2.21 13.86 8.75
N LEU A 366 2.73 13.84 7.53
CA LEU A 366 2.15 14.60 6.42
C LEU A 366 0.92 13.90 5.85
N CYS A 367 -0.15 14.65 5.61
CA CYS A 367 -1.35 14.12 4.97
C CYS A 367 -1.02 13.72 3.52
N ARG A 368 -1.61 12.62 3.02
CA ARG A 368 -1.42 12.14 1.63
C ARG A 368 -1.65 13.24 0.58
N TRP A 369 -2.58 14.15 0.85
CA TRP A 369 -2.96 15.24 -0.06
C TRP A 369 -2.03 16.46 -0.02
N THR A 370 -1.11 16.54 0.94
CA THR A 370 -0.13 17.63 1.02
C THR A 370 0.79 17.66 -0.22
N LYS A 371 1.28 16.50 -0.69
CA LYS A 371 2.07 16.38 -1.94
C LYS A 371 1.29 16.87 -3.18
N SER A 372 -0.02 16.64 -3.22
CA SER A 372 -0.91 17.09 -4.30
C SER A 372 -1.07 18.62 -4.31
N MET A 373 -1.38 19.20 -3.14
CA MET A 373 -1.68 20.63 -3.03
C MET A 373 -0.42 21.51 -3.13
N LEU A 374 0.73 21.02 -2.65
CA LEU A 374 2.05 21.63 -2.90
C LEU A 374 2.39 21.73 -4.39
N ARG A 375 1.97 20.74 -5.19
CA ARG A 375 2.09 20.72 -6.66
C ARG A 375 0.97 21.48 -7.36
N GLY A 376 -0.03 21.96 -6.62
CA GLY A 376 -1.18 22.70 -7.13
C GLY A 376 -2.26 21.86 -7.81
N ARG A 377 -2.29 20.54 -7.60
CA ARG A 377 -3.28 19.59 -8.17
C ARG A 377 -4.54 19.43 -7.31
N GLY A 378 -4.96 20.51 -6.65
CA GLY A 378 -6.04 20.48 -5.66
C GLY A 378 -5.65 19.88 -4.30
N GLY A 379 -6.53 20.12 -3.31
CA GLY A 379 -6.42 19.60 -1.95
C GLY A 379 -7.23 18.31 -1.71
N CYS A 380 -7.38 17.91 -0.46
CA CYS A 380 -8.32 16.82 -0.10
C CYS A 380 -9.77 17.31 -0.09
N TYR A 381 -10.74 16.40 0.07
CA TYR A 381 -12.17 16.74 0.16
C TYR A 381 -12.51 17.84 1.19
N LYS A 382 -11.73 17.98 2.28
CA LYS A 382 -11.91 19.06 3.28
C LYS A 382 -11.63 20.46 2.72
N HIS A 383 -10.88 20.57 1.64
CA HIS A 383 -10.72 21.81 0.88
C HIS A 383 -12.03 22.19 0.21
N THR A 384 -12.66 21.26 -0.52
CA THR A 384 -13.99 21.43 -1.15
C THR A 384 -15.10 21.65 -0.12
N PHE A 385 -15.06 20.96 1.02
CA PHE A 385 -16.14 20.99 2.02
C PHE A 385 -16.06 22.20 2.96
N TYR A 386 -14.85 22.69 3.27
CA TYR A 386 -14.64 23.69 4.34
C TYR A 386 -13.55 24.73 4.03
N GLY A 387 -13.01 24.79 2.81
CA GLY A 387 -11.92 25.70 2.41
C GLY A 387 -10.53 25.33 2.96
N ILE A 388 -10.38 24.20 3.65
CA ILE A 388 -9.15 23.86 4.40
C ILE A 388 -7.96 23.61 3.47
N GLU A 389 -6.86 24.35 3.68
CA GLU A 389 -5.64 24.23 2.89
C GLU A 389 -4.83 23.00 3.30
N SER A 390 -4.83 21.96 2.46
CA SER A 390 -4.27 20.63 2.76
C SER A 390 -2.74 20.60 2.82
N HIS A 391 -2.04 21.58 2.24
CA HIS A 391 -0.60 21.76 2.41
C HIS A 391 -0.22 22.45 3.72
N ARG A 392 -1.19 23.09 4.41
CA ARG A 392 -1.00 23.81 5.68
C ARG A 392 -1.65 23.08 6.86
N CYS A 393 -1.96 21.79 6.65
CA CYS A 393 -2.65 20.92 7.56
C CYS A 393 -1.68 19.90 8.16
N MET A 394 -1.39 20.07 9.45
CA MET A 394 -0.59 19.16 10.25
C MET A 394 -1.47 18.03 10.77
N GLU A 395 -1.22 16.80 10.33
CA GLU A 395 -1.93 15.62 10.81
C GLU A 395 -1.19 15.02 12.01
N ALA A 396 -1.82 15.04 13.18
CA ALA A 396 -1.17 14.74 14.46
C ALA A 396 -2.07 13.93 15.42
N THR A 397 -1.46 13.36 16.46
CA THR A 397 -2.18 12.86 17.63
C THR A 397 -1.38 13.06 18.93
N PRO A 398 -2.02 13.46 20.04
CA PRO A 398 -1.43 13.44 21.36
C PRO A 398 -1.59 12.08 22.07
N SER A 399 -2.25 11.08 21.46
CA SER A 399 -2.30 9.72 21.99
C SER A 399 -2.37 8.67 20.88
N LEU A 400 -1.34 7.83 20.80
CA LEU A 400 -1.27 6.71 19.85
C LEU A 400 -2.16 5.50 20.26
N ALA A 401 -2.72 5.50 21.46
CA ALA A 401 -3.53 4.39 21.98
C ALA A 401 -5.05 4.63 21.77
N CYS A 402 -5.80 3.56 21.50
CA CYS A 402 -7.25 3.63 21.22
C CYS A 402 -8.06 2.65 22.08
N ALA A 403 -9.35 2.95 22.28
CA ALA A 403 -10.32 2.05 22.92
C ALA A 403 -10.99 1.05 21.96
N ASN A 404 -10.85 1.25 20.64
CA ASN A 404 -11.47 0.41 19.60
C ASN A 404 -10.41 -0.38 18.79
N LYS A 405 -10.85 -1.43 18.10
CA LYS A 405 -10.05 -2.30 17.22
C LYS A 405 -10.74 -2.51 15.87
N CYS A 406 -11.11 -1.42 15.21
CA CYS A 406 -12.01 -1.43 14.05
C CYS A 406 -11.48 -2.30 12.90
N VAL A 407 -12.37 -3.01 12.21
CA VAL A 407 -12.03 -3.93 11.09
C VAL A 407 -11.33 -3.22 9.92
N PHE A 408 -11.66 -1.95 9.69
CA PHE A 408 -11.03 -1.09 8.67
C PHE A 408 -9.81 -0.32 9.20
N CYS A 409 -9.50 -0.39 10.50
CA CYS A 409 -8.34 0.29 11.06
C CYS A 409 -7.06 -0.48 10.66
N TRP A 410 -6.37 0.03 9.64
CA TRP A 410 -5.12 -0.49 9.05
C TRP A 410 -4.02 -0.89 10.06
N ARG A 411 -4.10 -0.40 11.29
CA ARG A 411 -3.19 -0.73 12.40
C ARG A 411 -3.43 -2.12 13.00
N HIS A 412 -4.60 -2.73 12.80
CA HIS A 412 -5.09 -4.07 13.16
C HIS A 412 -4.64 -4.74 14.47
N HIS A 413 -3.33 -4.84 14.73
CA HIS A 413 -2.72 -5.48 15.91
C HIS A 413 -1.36 -4.88 16.35
N THR A 414 -0.81 -3.88 15.66
CA THR A 414 0.48 -3.24 16.03
C THR A 414 0.33 -2.05 17.00
N ASN A 415 -0.83 -1.37 16.98
CA ASN A 415 -1.07 -0.25 17.87
C ASN A 415 -1.28 -0.66 19.33
N PRO A 416 -0.84 0.17 20.29
CA PRO A 416 -1.31 0.05 21.66
C PRO A 416 -2.81 0.30 21.74
N VAL A 417 -3.48 -0.41 22.64
CA VAL A 417 -4.90 -0.22 22.94
C VAL A 417 -5.10 -0.11 24.44
N GLY A 418 -6.11 0.66 24.85
CA GLY A 418 -6.38 0.92 26.25
C GLY A 418 -7.71 1.65 26.45
N THR A 419 -8.27 1.47 27.63
CA THR A 419 -9.46 2.18 28.13
C THR A 419 -9.11 3.36 29.03
N GLU A 420 -7.82 3.58 29.29
CA GLU A 420 -7.28 4.54 30.26
C GLU A 420 -5.86 4.97 29.86
N TRP A 421 -5.40 6.10 30.43
CA TRP A 421 -4.04 6.60 30.20
C TRP A 421 -2.98 5.74 30.91
N ARG A 422 -1.95 5.31 30.18
CA ARG A 422 -0.86 4.44 30.69
C ARG A 422 0.54 4.85 30.21
N TRP A 423 0.71 6.09 29.76
CA TRP A 423 1.98 6.62 29.27
C TRP A 423 2.60 7.58 30.29
N LYS A 424 3.92 7.76 30.20
CA LYS A 424 4.56 8.95 30.76
C LYS A 424 3.86 10.18 30.17
N MET A 425 3.54 11.18 31.00
CA MET A 425 2.82 12.37 30.54
C MET A 425 3.81 13.41 30.02
N ASP A 426 3.92 13.52 28.70
CA ASP A 426 4.73 14.55 28.06
C ASP A 426 3.92 15.87 27.96
N GLN A 427 4.59 17.02 28.07
CA GLN A 427 3.93 18.33 28.20
C GLN A 427 3.39 18.85 26.86
N PRO A 428 2.22 19.52 26.82
CA PRO A 428 1.57 19.92 25.58
C PRO A 428 2.37 20.99 24.81
N GLU A 429 3.16 21.81 25.50
CA GLU A 429 4.10 22.76 24.89
C GLU A 429 5.20 22.04 24.10
N VAL A 430 5.78 20.99 24.66
CA VAL A 430 6.81 20.16 23.98
C VAL A 430 6.20 19.40 22.81
N ILE A 431 5.02 18.80 23.01
CA ILE A 431 4.31 18.07 21.95
C ILE A 431 3.98 18.98 20.77
N LEU A 432 3.58 20.24 21.01
CA LEU A 432 3.30 21.18 19.92
C LEU A 432 4.57 21.61 19.20
N GLN A 433 5.64 21.94 19.94
CA GLN A 433 6.91 22.36 19.34
C GLN A 433 7.50 21.25 18.46
N GLU A 434 7.63 20.03 19.00
CA GLU A 434 8.10 18.88 18.24
C GLU A 434 7.17 18.55 17.05
N ALA A 435 5.84 18.75 17.16
CA ALA A 435 4.92 18.53 16.04
C ALA A 435 5.14 19.53 14.90
N ILE A 436 5.26 20.82 15.21
CA ILE A 436 5.49 21.88 14.22
C ILE A 436 6.87 21.69 13.57
N GLU A 437 7.92 21.45 14.35
CA GLU A 437 9.28 21.22 13.84
C GLU A 437 9.35 19.99 12.92
N ASN A 438 8.80 18.85 13.35
CA ASN A 438 8.76 17.65 12.53
C ASN A 438 7.91 17.84 11.26
N HIS A 439 6.77 18.54 11.35
CA HIS A 439 5.96 18.88 10.18
C HIS A 439 6.74 19.76 9.19
N GLN A 440 7.33 20.86 9.66
CA GLN A 440 8.16 21.75 8.84
C GLN A 440 9.36 21.03 8.23
N ASN A 441 10.01 20.13 8.98
CA ASN A 441 11.15 19.37 8.47
C ASN A 441 10.72 18.35 7.38
N MET A 442 9.54 17.74 7.49
CA MET A 442 8.96 16.94 6.41
C MET A 442 8.52 17.81 5.22
N ILE A 443 8.03 19.05 5.42
CA ILE A 443 7.72 19.98 4.33
C ILE A 443 8.99 20.42 3.59
N LYS A 444 10.08 20.73 4.30
CA LYS A 444 11.38 21.12 3.70
C LYS A 444 11.93 20.06 2.74
N GLN A 445 11.63 18.78 2.95
CA GLN A 445 12.02 17.68 2.06
C GLN A 445 11.36 17.74 0.66
N PHE A 446 10.34 18.59 0.47
CA PHE A 446 9.75 18.86 -0.85
C PHE A 446 10.41 20.01 -1.62
N LYS A 447 11.43 20.68 -1.05
CA LYS A 447 12.22 21.68 -1.79
C LYS A 447 12.98 21.00 -2.92
N GLY A 448 12.83 21.50 -4.15
CA GLY A 448 13.44 20.91 -5.36
C GLY A 448 12.70 19.68 -5.93
N VAL A 449 11.62 19.21 -5.32
CA VAL A 449 10.81 18.11 -5.87
C VAL A 449 10.00 18.61 -7.07
N SER A 450 10.06 17.88 -8.19
CA SER A 450 9.44 18.28 -9.46
C SER A 450 7.97 18.68 -9.33
N GLY A 451 7.64 19.85 -9.89
CA GLY A 451 6.28 20.41 -9.91
C GLY A 451 5.79 21.04 -8.58
N VAL A 452 6.58 21.02 -7.49
CA VAL A 452 6.21 21.73 -6.25
C VAL A 452 6.34 23.24 -6.47
N LYS A 453 5.29 24.00 -6.15
CA LYS A 453 5.25 25.46 -6.35
C LYS A 453 5.86 26.18 -5.15
N ALA A 454 6.90 26.98 -5.36
CA ALA A 454 7.66 27.66 -4.30
C ALA A 454 6.77 28.41 -3.29
N ALA A 455 5.83 29.24 -3.76
CA ALA A 455 4.89 29.96 -2.90
C ALA A 455 4.01 29.02 -2.04
N ARG A 456 3.59 27.85 -2.57
CA ARG A 456 2.85 26.85 -1.78
C ARG A 456 3.74 26.12 -0.78
N LEU A 457 5.04 25.97 -1.06
CA LEU A 457 6.02 25.42 -0.13
C LEU A 457 6.25 26.38 1.06
N GLU A 458 6.35 27.69 0.79
CA GLU A 458 6.45 28.73 1.82
C GLU A 458 5.20 28.79 2.71
N GLU A 459 4.00 28.79 2.10
CA GLU A 459 2.73 28.73 2.84
C GLU A 459 2.61 27.48 3.74
N ALA A 460 3.14 26.34 3.28
CA ALA A 460 3.10 25.06 4.00
C ALA A 460 4.01 25.03 5.24
N LEU A 461 5.08 25.83 5.28
CA LEU A 461 5.89 26.01 6.50
C LEU A 461 5.09 26.71 7.61
N MET A 462 4.06 27.49 7.26
CA MET A 462 3.11 28.09 8.20
C MET A 462 1.84 27.25 8.36
N VAL A 463 1.88 26.30 9.29
CA VAL A 463 0.71 25.50 9.71
C VAL A 463 -0.47 26.42 10.09
N LYS A 464 -1.66 26.11 9.55
CA LYS A 464 -2.93 26.80 9.88
C LYS A 464 -4.03 25.88 10.39
N HIS A 465 -3.89 24.59 10.15
CA HIS A 465 -4.87 23.57 10.53
C HIS A 465 -4.15 22.41 11.22
N CYS A 466 -4.66 21.96 12.36
CA CYS A 466 -4.19 20.77 13.07
C CYS A 466 -5.32 19.73 13.08
N ALA A 467 -5.10 18.64 12.34
CA ALA A 467 -5.98 17.50 12.29
C ALA A 467 -5.59 16.51 13.39
N LEU A 468 -6.26 16.61 14.54
CA LEU A 468 -6.17 15.68 15.65
C LEU A 468 -7.03 14.44 15.31
N SER A 469 -6.56 13.69 14.32
CA SER A 469 -7.27 12.55 13.73
C SER A 469 -6.34 11.44 13.24
N LEU A 470 -5.04 11.56 13.49
CA LEU A 470 -4.02 10.75 12.84
C LEU A 470 -4.09 9.26 13.24
N VAL A 471 -4.05 9.00 14.55
CA VAL A 471 -4.03 7.66 15.17
C VAL A 471 -4.59 7.75 16.59
N GLY A 472 -5.17 6.65 17.07
CA GLY A 472 -5.44 6.45 18.50
C GLY A 472 -6.77 7.05 18.92
N GLU A 473 -6.79 7.68 20.09
CA GLU A 473 -7.93 8.44 20.59
C GLU A 473 -7.43 9.75 21.23
N PRO A 474 -7.42 10.87 20.49
CA PRO A 474 -6.85 12.14 20.94
C PRO A 474 -7.42 12.64 22.27
N ILE A 475 -8.70 12.37 22.55
CA ILE A 475 -9.36 12.86 23.77
C ILE A 475 -8.90 12.13 25.04
N MET A 476 -8.19 11.00 24.91
CA MET A 476 -7.63 10.25 26.03
C MET A 476 -6.39 10.92 26.64
N TYR A 477 -5.78 11.92 25.97
CA TYR A 477 -4.67 12.70 26.51
C TYR A 477 -5.14 13.62 27.66
N PRO A 478 -4.63 13.47 28.91
CA PRO A 478 -5.17 14.18 30.07
C PRO A 478 -5.12 15.71 29.98
N GLN A 479 -4.19 16.27 29.19
CA GLN A 479 -4.02 17.72 29.02
C GLN A 479 -4.56 18.22 27.65
N ILE A 480 -5.48 17.49 27.00
CA ILE A 480 -6.05 17.84 25.68
C ILE A 480 -6.59 19.27 25.60
N ASN A 481 -7.28 19.76 26.64
CA ASN A 481 -7.76 21.14 26.70
C ASN A 481 -6.63 22.19 26.67
N ARG A 482 -5.52 21.92 27.36
CA ARG A 482 -4.33 22.80 27.35
C ARG A 482 -3.68 22.80 25.96
N PHE A 483 -3.60 21.64 25.32
CA PHE A 483 -3.06 21.47 23.97
C PHE A 483 -3.92 22.19 22.90
N VAL A 484 -5.24 22.08 22.98
CA VAL A 484 -6.18 22.81 22.10
C VAL A 484 -6.04 24.32 22.28
N ARG A 485 -6.01 24.82 23.52
CA ARG A 485 -5.74 26.25 23.78
C ARG A 485 -4.39 26.72 23.22
N LEU A 486 -3.35 25.91 23.35
CA LEU A 486 -2.03 26.25 22.83
C LEU A 486 -2.02 26.33 21.29
N LEU A 487 -2.70 25.39 20.61
CA LEU A 487 -2.91 25.44 19.16
C LEU A 487 -3.64 26.73 18.74
N HIS A 488 -4.72 27.08 19.43
CA HIS A 488 -5.46 28.33 19.16
C HIS A 488 -4.63 29.58 19.42
N GLN A 489 -3.79 29.60 20.46
CA GLN A 489 -2.87 30.71 20.74
C GLN A 489 -1.83 30.93 19.63
N HIS A 490 -1.43 29.87 18.92
CA HIS A 490 -0.57 29.95 17.73
C HIS A 490 -1.35 30.26 16.43
N GLY A 491 -2.67 30.51 16.52
CA GLY A 491 -3.52 30.76 15.36
C GLY A 491 -3.78 29.52 14.50
N ILE A 492 -3.62 28.32 15.07
CA ILE A 492 -3.82 27.03 14.40
C ILE A 492 -5.21 26.49 14.75
N SER A 493 -6.07 26.38 13.73
CA SER A 493 -7.42 25.81 13.87
C SER A 493 -7.40 24.30 14.15
N THR A 494 -8.34 23.81 14.95
CA THR A 494 -8.32 22.43 15.48
C THR A 494 -9.48 21.57 14.99
N PHE A 495 -9.15 20.39 14.45
CA PHE A 495 -10.09 19.42 13.90
C PHE A 495 -9.91 18.09 14.65
N LEU A 496 -10.70 17.85 15.70
CA LEU A 496 -10.56 16.69 16.58
C LEU A 496 -11.55 15.58 16.18
N VAL A 497 -11.04 14.35 16.00
CA VAL A 497 -11.85 13.16 15.71
C VAL A 497 -11.80 12.21 16.91
N THR A 498 -12.95 11.72 17.35
CA THR A 498 -13.08 10.77 18.46
C THR A 498 -14.01 9.59 18.12
N ASN A 499 -13.79 8.43 18.74
CA ASN A 499 -14.55 7.18 18.59
C ASN A 499 -15.81 7.09 19.49
N ALA A 500 -16.17 8.18 20.18
CA ALA A 500 -17.34 8.26 21.06
C ALA A 500 -17.38 7.20 22.18
N GLN A 501 -16.22 6.72 22.65
CA GLN A 501 -16.13 5.86 23.86
C GLN A 501 -15.90 6.65 25.16
N PHE A 502 -15.72 7.97 25.09
CA PHE A 502 -15.27 8.82 26.21
C PHE A 502 -16.22 10.02 26.44
N PRO A 503 -17.48 9.78 26.89
CA PRO A 503 -18.51 10.81 26.97
C PRO A 503 -18.19 11.93 27.98
N GLU A 504 -17.57 11.61 29.12
CA GLU A 504 -17.23 12.62 30.13
C GLU A 504 -16.07 13.52 29.68
N GLU A 505 -15.13 12.94 28.93
CA GLU A 505 -14.03 13.65 28.31
C GLU A 505 -14.56 14.59 27.22
N ILE A 506 -15.54 14.14 26.42
CA ILE A 506 -16.28 14.98 25.47
C ILE A 506 -16.99 16.13 26.19
N ARG A 507 -17.71 15.89 27.30
CA ARG A 507 -18.36 16.97 28.07
C ARG A 507 -17.34 17.98 28.62
N ARG A 508 -16.18 17.52 29.12
CA ARG A 508 -15.09 18.38 29.62
C ARG A 508 -14.25 19.06 28.52
N LEU A 509 -14.35 18.62 27.26
CA LEU A 509 -13.58 19.18 26.14
C LEU A 509 -13.93 20.66 25.91
N GLU A 510 -12.91 21.52 25.96
CA GLU A 510 -13.03 22.94 25.58
C GLU A 510 -13.31 23.08 24.07
N PRO A 511 -13.95 24.17 23.60
CA PRO A 511 -14.33 24.30 22.19
C PRO A 511 -13.15 24.14 21.23
N VAL A 512 -13.33 23.32 20.20
CA VAL A 512 -12.41 23.15 19.05
C VAL A 512 -12.99 23.86 17.82
N THR A 513 -12.20 24.03 16.76
CA THR A 513 -12.72 24.67 15.54
C THR A 513 -13.77 23.79 14.83
N GLN A 514 -13.60 22.46 14.88
CA GLN A 514 -14.62 21.50 14.46
C GLN A 514 -14.42 20.14 15.17
N LEU A 515 -15.46 19.66 15.83
CA LEU A 515 -15.47 18.37 16.54
C LEU A 515 -16.14 17.29 15.70
N TYR A 516 -15.48 16.15 15.53
CA TYR A 516 -15.97 15.02 14.75
C TYR A 516 -16.15 13.78 15.64
N VAL A 517 -17.27 13.09 15.45
CA VAL A 517 -17.44 11.71 15.94
C VAL A 517 -17.44 10.75 14.75
N SER A 518 -16.73 9.63 14.90
CA SER A 518 -16.82 8.48 13.99
C SER A 518 -18.07 7.66 14.32
N VAL A 519 -18.95 7.44 13.34
CA VAL A 519 -20.24 6.75 13.46
C VAL A 519 -20.26 5.58 12.47
N ASP A 520 -19.38 4.61 12.70
CA ASP A 520 -19.07 3.57 11.72
C ASP A 520 -20.07 2.39 11.71
N ALA A 521 -21.07 2.43 12.61
CA ALA A 521 -22.21 1.52 12.66
C ALA A 521 -23.41 2.21 13.32
N SER A 522 -24.64 1.76 13.01
CA SER A 522 -25.85 2.34 13.60
C SER A 522 -26.53 1.46 14.66
N THR A 523 -26.21 0.16 14.70
CA THR A 523 -26.72 -0.77 15.71
C THR A 523 -25.61 -1.22 16.66
N LYS A 524 -26.00 -1.63 17.87
CA LYS A 524 -25.09 -2.17 18.90
C LYS A 524 -24.31 -3.39 18.39
N GLU A 525 -24.99 -4.26 17.64
CA GLU A 525 -24.44 -5.48 17.08
C GLU A 525 -23.45 -5.17 15.95
N SER A 526 -23.77 -4.24 15.06
CA SER A 526 -22.84 -3.78 14.02
C SER A 526 -21.65 -3.02 14.58
N LEU A 527 -21.84 -2.15 15.58
CA LEU A 527 -20.72 -1.46 16.24
C LEU A 527 -19.77 -2.46 16.92
N ARG A 528 -20.32 -3.53 17.53
CA ARG A 528 -19.51 -4.61 18.09
C ARG A 528 -18.74 -5.41 17.03
N ARG A 529 -19.34 -5.66 15.85
CA ARG A 529 -18.70 -6.36 14.73
C ARG A 529 -17.61 -5.53 14.05
N ILE A 530 -17.90 -4.26 13.78
CA ILE A 530 -17.08 -3.32 13.02
C ILE A 530 -15.98 -2.75 13.91
N ASP A 531 -16.33 -2.06 15.00
CA ASP A 531 -15.39 -1.29 15.81
C ASP A 531 -14.65 -2.11 16.87
N ARG A 532 -15.23 -3.24 17.28
CA ARG A 532 -14.67 -4.16 18.28
C ARG A 532 -14.17 -3.41 19.55
N PRO A 533 -15.01 -2.57 20.19
CA PRO A 533 -14.63 -1.74 21.33
C PRO A 533 -14.23 -2.58 22.56
N LEU A 534 -13.32 -2.04 23.38
CA LEU A 534 -12.85 -2.70 24.62
C LEU A 534 -13.81 -2.54 25.81
N PHE A 535 -14.63 -1.49 25.83
CA PHE A 535 -15.61 -1.25 26.89
C PHE A 535 -16.77 -2.26 26.84
N LYS A 536 -17.30 -2.68 27.99
CA LYS A 536 -18.50 -3.57 28.06
C LYS A 536 -19.80 -2.79 27.82
N ASP A 537 -19.77 -1.53 28.24
CA ASP A 537 -20.78 -0.48 28.18
C ASP A 537 -20.68 0.39 26.90
N PHE A 538 -19.89 -0.05 25.91
CA PHE A 538 -19.54 0.67 24.67
C PHE A 538 -20.72 1.36 23.96
N TRP A 539 -21.88 0.70 23.91
CA TRP A 539 -23.08 1.22 23.25
C TRP A 539 -23.73 2.37 24.03
N GLN A 540 -23.73 2.30 25.35
CA GLN A 540 -24.24 3.37 26.20
C GLN A 540 -23.30 4.58 26.14
N ARG A 541 -21.98 4.33 26.23
CA ARG A 541 -20.93 5.35 26.03
C ARG A 541 -21.06 6.06 24.69
N PHE A 542 -21.33 5.31 23.62
CA PHE A 542 -21.57 5.85 22.29
C PHE A 542 -22.79 6.78 22.27
N LEU A 543 -23.97 6.31 22.69
CA LEU A 543 -25.19 7.12 22.73
C LEU A 543 -25.05 8.37 23.62
N ASP A 544 -24.39 8.27 24.77
CA ASP A 544 -24.18 9.39 25.67
C ASP A 544 -23.10 10.36 25.17
N SER A 545 -22.16 9.91 24.34
CA SER A 545 -21.24 10.76 23.59
C SER A 545 -21.94 11.54 22.47
N LEU A 546 -22.93 10.94 21.80
CA LEU A 546 -23.76 11.63 20.81
C LEU A 546 -24.57 12.77 21.45
N LYS A 547 -25.19 12.51 22.62
CA LYS A 547 -25.87 13.55 23.43
C LYS A 547 -24.89 14.63 23.89
N ALA A 548 -23.72 14.23 24.40
CA ALA A 548 -22.67 15.15 24.81
C ALA A 548 -22.10 16.00 23.66
N LEU A 549 -22.28 15.58 22.39
CA LEU A 549 -22.03 16.43 21.22
C LEU A 549 -23.19 17.41 20.97
N ALA A 550 -24.45 16.95 21.04
CA ALA A 550 -25.64 17.80 20.87
C ALA A 550 -25.71 18.95 21.90
N GLU A 551 -25.18 18.71 23.11
CA GLU A 551 -25.03 19.71 24.17
C GLU A 551 -24.00 20.82 23.85
N LYS A 552 -23.05 20.59 22.90
CA LYS A 552 -21.97 21.54 22.59
C LYS A 552 -22.43 22.63 21.63
N GLN A 553 -22.25 23.88 22.06
CA GLN A 553 -22.41 25.07 21.23
C GLN A 553 -21.17 25.32 20.35
N GLN A 554 -20.82 24.37 19.47
CA GLN A 554 -19.69 24.45 18.54
C GLN A 554 -19.97 23.67 17.24
N ARG A 555 -19.12 23.84 16.21
CA ARG A 555 -19.22 23.07 14.95
C ARG A 555 -19.00 21.57 15.19
N THR A 556 -20.01 20.77 14.90
CA THR A 556 -20.07 19.32 15.09
C THR A 556 -20.27 18.58 13.77
N VAL A 557 -19.60 17.43 13.62
CA VAL A 557 -19.65 16.60 12.41
C VAL A 557 -19.78 15.12 12.78
N TYR A 558 -20.71 14.41 12.15
CA TYR A 558 -20.74 12.94 12.19
C TYR A 558 -20.07 12.41 10.92
N ARG A 559 -19.02 11.60 11.07
CA ARG A 559 -18.38 10.90 9.94
C ARG A 559 -18.84 9.45 9.92
N LEU A 560 -19.48 9.04 8.83
CA LEU A 560 -20.01 7.70 8.61
C LEU A 560 -19.12 6.97 7.60
N THR A 561 -18.37 5.96 8.04
CA THR A 561 -17.59 5.11 7.13
C THR A 561 -18.46 3.98 6.59
N LEU A 562 -18.90 4.09 5.33
CA LEU A 562 -19.72 3.06 4.68
C LEU A 562 -18.89 1.86 4.24
N VAL A 563 -19.33 0.68 4.67
CA VAL A 563 -18.72 -0.62 4.39
C VAL A 563 -19.78 -1.52 3.75
N LYS A 564 -19.59 -1.85 2.48
CA LYS A 564 -20.56 -2.59 1.67
C LYS A 564 -20.77 -4.00 2.22
N ALA A 565 -22.04 -4.39 2.37
CA ALA A 565 -22.52 -5.59 3.05
C ALA A 565 -22.24 -5.68 4.57
N TRP A 566 -21.99 -4.55 5.26
CA TRP A 566 -21.85 -4.50 6.72
C TRP A 566 -22.79 -3.52 7.41
N ASN A 567 -22.90 -2.27 6.91
CA ASN A 567 -23.69 -1.20 7.54
C ASN A 567 -24.63 -0.42 6.58
N VAL A 568 -24.53 -0.62 5.26
CA VAL A 568 -25.33 0.10 4.25
C VAL A 568 -26.85 -0.10 4.44
N ASP A 569 -27.27 -1.29 4.88
CA ASP A 569 -28.68 -1.64 5.05
C ASP A 569 -29.33 -0.99 6.30
N GLU A 570 -28.56 -0.36 7.18
CA GLU A 570 -29.05 0.15 8.47
C GLU A 570 -29.59 1.60 8.43
N LEU A 571 -29.95 2.11 7.24
CA LEU A 571 -30.28 3.51 6.96
C LEU A 571 -31.17 4.20 8.01
N LYS A 572 -32.24 3.55 8.48
CA LYS A 572 -33.16 4.13 9.46
C LYS A 572 -32.50 4.33 10.83
N ALA A 573 -31.72 3.38 11.31
CA ALA A 573 -31.04 3.50 12.59
C ALA A 573 -29.95 4.59 12.54
N TYR A 574 -29.32 4.83 11.39
CA TYR A 574 -28.48 6.02 11.19
C TYR A 574 -29.29 7.31 11.30
N ALA A 575 -30.48 7.41 10.69
CA ALA A 575 -31.35 8.57 10.83
C ALA A 575 -31.79 8.80 12.29
N ASP A 576 -32.08 7.74 13.05
CA ASP A 576 -32.41 7.82 14.48
C ASP A 576 -31.22 8.38 15.31
N LEU A 577 -29.99 7.92 15.06
CA LEU A 577 -28.78 8.43 15.73
C LEU A 577 -28.44 9.88 15.35
N ILE A 578 -28.64 10.27 14.09
CA ILE A 578 -28.45 11.65 13.63
C ILE A 578 -29.52 12.55 14.28
N SER A 579 -30.76 12.08 14.40
CA SER A 579 -31.85 12.80 15.07
C SER A 579 -31.62 13.01 16.57
N LEU A 580 -30.93 12.07 17.24
CA LEU A 580 -30.47 12.21 18.63
C LEU A 580 -29.36 13.26 18.79
N GLY A 581 -28.47 13.37 17.80
CA GLY A 581 -27.27 14.22 17.87
C GLY A 581 -27.39 15.63 17.29
N LYS A 582 -28.23 15.80 16.27
CA LYS A 582 -28.41 17.02 15.46
C LYS A 582 -27.10 17.76 15.07
N PRO A 583 -26.07 17.04 14.55
CA PRO A 583 -24.80 17.63 14.15
C PRO A 583 -24.99 18.71 13.07
N ASP A 584 -24.05 19.63 12.94
CA ASP A 584 -24.09 20.68 11.92
C ASP A 584 -23.84 20.13 10.51
N PHE A 585 -22.94 19.14 10.41
CA PHE A 585 -22.58 18.46 9.16
C PHE A 585 -22.53 16.95 9.31
N ILE A 586 -22.68 16.25 8.19
CA ILE A 586 -22.60 14.79 8.09
C ILE A 586 -21.67 14.46 6.92
N GLU A 587 -20.52 13.84 7.20
CA GLU A 587 -19.59 13.33 6.19
C GLU A 587 -19.87 11.84 5.96
N VAL A 588 -20.44 11.49 4.81
CA VAL A 588 -20.64 10.08 4.43
C VAL A 588 -19.52 9.68 3.48
N LYS A 589 -18.68 8.71 3.88
CA LYS A 589 -17.48 8.33 3.15
C LYS A 589 -17.39 6.83 2.93
N GLY A 590 -17.09 6.39 1.70
CA GLY A 590 -16.74 5.00 1.42
C GLY A 590 -15.46 4.55 2.14
N VAL A 591 -15.48 3.35 2.70
CA VAL A 591 -14.29 2.74 3.33
C VAL A 591 -13.15 2.63 2.32
N THR A 592 -11.95 3.03 2.73
CA THR A 592 -10.73 2.85 1.93
C THR A 592 -10.13 1.49 2.30
N TYR A 593 -9.90 0.61 1.32
CA TYR A 593 -9.24 -0.67 1.57
C TYR A 593 -7.77 -0.46 1.95
N CYS A 594 -7.31 -1.14 3.00
CA CYS A 594 -5.98 -0.97 3.57
C CYS A 594 -5.09 -2.23 3.47
N GLY A 595 -5.43 -3.16 2.58
CA GLY A 595 -4.72 -4.42 2.38
C GLY A 595 -5.30 -5.59 3.16
N GLU A 596 -4.79 -6.78 2.84
CA GLU A 596 -5.24 -8.06 3.40
C GLU A 596 -4.56 -8.32 4.75
N SER A 597 -5.33 -8.63 5.80
CA SER A 597 -4.77 -8.96 7.12
C SER A 597 -5.54 -10.09 7.80
N SER A 598 -4.83 -10.94 8.55
CA SER A 598 -5.41 -12.11 9.24
C SER A 598 -6.41 -11.77 10.35
N ALA A 599 -6.65 -10.49 10.63
CA ALA A 599 -7.59 -10.00 11.64
C ALA A 599 -8.81 -9.26 11.03
N SER A 600 -8.79 -8.96 9.73
CA SER A 600 -9.89 -8.31 9.02
C SER A 600 -10.44 -9.21 7.92
N SER A 601 -11.76 -9.24 7.80
CA SER A 601 -12.48 -9.96 6.74
C SER A 601 -13.04 -8.99 5.69
N LEU A 602 -12.46 -7.79 5.59
CA LEU A 602 -12.73 -6.84 4.52
C LEU A 602 -11.90 -7.18 3.28
N THR A 603 -12.50 -6.95 2.12
CA THR A 603 -11.89 -7.12 0.79
C THR A 603 -12.17 -5.89 -0.06
N MET A 604 -11.58 -5.79 -1.25
CA MET A 604 -11.94 -4.75 -2.23
C MET A 604 -13.44 -4.75 -2.57
N ALA A 605 -14.14 -5.89 -2.49
CA ALA A 605 -15.59 -5.96 -2.73
C ALA A 605 -16.44 -5.32 -1.61
N ASN A 606 -15.84 -4.96 -0.46
CA ASN A 606 -16.50 -4.22 0.62
C ASN A 606 -16.34 -2.69 0.48
N VAL A 607 -15.55 -2.21 -0.49
CA VAL A 607 -15.47 -0.79 -0.85
C VAL A 607 -16.71 -0.44 -1.69
N PRO A 608 -17.53 0.54 -1.28
CA PRO A 608 -18.64 1.02 -2.12
C PRO A 608 -18.11 1.90 -3.26
N TRP A 609 -18.78 1.89 -4.41
CA TRP A 609 -18.56 2.86 -5.49
C TRP A 609 -19.13 4.24 -5.15
N HIS A 610 -18.74 5.29 -5.88
CA HIS A 610 -19.21 6.64 -5.54
C HIS A 610 -20.73 6.80 -5.69
N GLY A 611 -21.31 6.29 -6.77
CA GLY A 611 -22.78 6.27 -6.96
C GLY A 611 -23.54 5.51 -5.87
N GLU A 612 -22.92 4.50 -5.23
CA GLU A 612 -23.54 3.78 -4.09
C GLU A 612 -23.58 4.66 -2.83
N VAL A 613 -22.53 5.43 -2.57
CA VAL A 613 -22.49 6.40 -1.47
C VAL A 613 -23.46 7.56 -1.72
N VAL A 614 -23.53 8.08 -2.95
CA VAL A 614 -24.49 9.11 -3.34
C VAL A 614 -25.93 8.61 -3.19
N SER A 615 -26.24 7.38 -3.62
CA SER A 615 -27.59 6.78 -3.46
C SER A 615 -27.99 6.65 -1.99
N PHE A 616 -27.09 6.13 -1.14
CA PHE A 616 -27.31 6.04 0.31
C PHE A 616 -27.56 7.42 0.93
N VAL A 617 -26.82 8.45 0.53
CA VAL A 617 -27.02 9.82 1.02
C VAL A 617 -28.34 10.42 0.56
N GLN A 618 -28.75 10.19 -0.69
CA GLN A 618 -30.06 10.63 -1.19
C GLN A 618 -31.21 9.95 -0.44
N GLU A 619 -31.07 8.69 -0.04
CA GLU A 619 -32.06 7.99 0.78
C GLU A 619 -32.05 8.47 2.23
N LEU A 620 -30.88 8.72 2.82
CA LEU A 620 -30.73 9.27 4.16
C LEU A 620 -31.33 10.68 4.28
N ALA A 621 -31.16 11.52 3.25
CA ALA A 621 -31.79 12.84 3.16
C ALA A 621 -33.33 12.78 3.18
N ARG A 622 -33.94 11.75 2.56
CA ARG A 622 -35.41 11.57 2.59
C ARG A 622 -35.94 11.24 4.00
N LEU A 623 -35.10 10.72 4.89
CA LEU A 623 -35.44 10.46 6.30
C LEU A 623 -35.13 11.66 7.22
N LEU A 624 -34.36 12.65 6.76
CA LEU A 624 -33.82 13.74 7.56
C LEU A 624 -34.18 15.11 6.93
N PRO A 625 -35.44 15.58 7.05
CA PRO A 625 -35.90 16.82 6.40
C PRO A 625 -35.17 18.10 6.86
N ASP A 626 -34.50 18.04 8.01
CA ASP A 626 -33.64 19.09 8.57
C ASP A 626 -32.29 19.22 7.83
N TYR A 627 -31.95 18.33 6.89
CA TYR A 627 -30.63 18.21 6.24
C TYR A 627 -30.72 18.16 4.71
N GLY A 628 -29.79 18.86 4.03
CA GLY A 628 -29.61 18.82 2.58
C GLY A 628 -28.22 18.32 2.18
N ILE A 629 -28.09 17.79 0.96
CA ILE A 629 -26.77 17.52 0.36
C ILE A 629 -26.10 18.86 0.05
N ALA A 630 -24.86 19.03 0.50
CA ALA A 630 -24.10 20.27 0.40
C ALA A 630 -23.10 20.25 -0.76
N CYS A 631 -22.27 19.20 -0.82
CA CYS A 631 -21.29 18.99 -1.88
C CYS A 631 -20.76 17.54 -1.85
N GLU A 632 -20.07 17.13 -2.90
CA GLU A 632 -19.46 15.80 -3.02
C GLU A 632 -18.01 15.90 -3.54
N HIS A 633 -17.25 14.81 -3.36
CA HIS A 633 -15.85 14.74 -3.77
C HIS A 633 -15.48 13.30 -4.15
N GLU A 634 -15.74 12.95 -5.41
CA GLU A 634 -15.59 11.62 -6.00
C GLU A 634 -14.22 10.97 -5.74
N HIS A 635 -13.11 11.69 -5.94
CA HIS A 635 -11.75 11.18 -5.70
C HIS A 635 -11.44 10.76 -4.25
N SER A 636 -12.31 11.08 -3.28
CA SER A 636 -12.22 10.60 -1.89
C SER A 636 -13.37 9.68 -1.49
N ASN A 637 -14.26 9.36 -2.43
CA ASN A 637 -15.59 8.79 -2.25
C ASN A 637 -16.29 9.34 -0.98
N CYS A 638 -16.52 10.66 -0.96
CA CYS A 638 -17.04 11.38 0.19
C CYS A 638 -18.16 12.34 -0.26
N VAL A 639 -19.23 12.42 0.52
CA VAL A 639 -20.37 13.33 0.30
C VAL A 639 -20.67 14.05 1.61
N LEU A 640 -20.96 15.34 1.54
CA LEU A 640 -21.33 16.19 2.67
C LEU A 640 -22.84 16.43 2.67
N MET A 641 -23.49 16.21 3.81
CA MET A 641 -24.79 16.81 4.12
C MET A 641 -24.60 17.92 5.17
N ALA A 642 -25.40 18.97 5.10
CA ALA A 642 -25.44 20.06 6.07
C ALA A 642 -26.86 20.23 6.63
N HIS A 643 -26.96 20.57 7.92
CA HIS A 643 -28.23 20.90 8.54
C HIS A 643 -28.69 22.30 8.09
N SER A 644 -29.97 22.47 7.73
CA SER A 644 -30.56 23.73 7.25
C SER A 644 -30.37 24.97 8.15
N LYS A 645 -29.98 24.79 9.43
CA LYS A 645 -29.56 25.87 10.34
C LYS A 645 -28.22 26.52 9.91
N VAL A 646 -27.39 25.79 9.17
CA VAL A 646 -26.08 26.23 8.67
C VAL A 646 -26.26 26.89 7.31
N ARG A 647 -26.18 28.22 7.26
CA ARG A 647 -26.03 28.92 5.98
C ARG A 647 -24.66 28.60 5.37
N LEU A 648 -24.67 27.70 4.39
CA LEU A 648 -23.57 27.61 3.43
C LEU A 648 -23.55 28.90 2.62
N LEU A 649 -22.43 29.62 2.67
CA LEU A 649 -22.08 30.58 1.63
C LEU A 649 -21.51 29.75 0.47
N GLY A 650 -22.27 29.66 -0.62
CA GLY A 650 -21.86 28.96 -1.85
C GLY A 650 -20.95 29.81 -2.73
#